data_AF-S9SDE9-F1
#
_entry.id   AF-S9SDE9-F1
#
_cell.length_a   1.000
_cell.length_b   1.000
_cell.length_c   1.000
_cell.angle_alpha   90.00
_cell.angle_beta   90.00
_cell.angle_gamma   90.00
#
_symmetry.space_group_name_H-M   'P 1'
#
loop_
_entity.id
_entity.type
_entity.pdbx_description
1 polymer ?
#
loop_
_entity_poly.entity_id
_entity_poly.type
_entity_poly.pdbx_seq_one_letter_code
_entity_poly.pdbx_strand_id
1 'polypeptide(L)'
;MNDPNQTKNLILATGLSFLVILVWFWLFPPPEQAPSPEPGSLASETAAAAVAAPEPGEPGAVTAEEVSGTLTPAPRIAIDTPSLTGSLSLRGARLDDLALKGYRVTLDNPELVRLLTPAGSPYPYYVVHGWSAGEGLAADAVPGPDTVWTLAEGAPPPEAGAAADPDAGAALPPTPAALGGDPLQGAEIVATLTPSSPVTLTWENGRGLRFTRVISVDDEFMFTITERVENMTGEAVTLSPYGFIAREGREDSYANFILHEGVVRMSDGTLQEIDYPDLPDLPAAEDGSRQEVIEVAQDGWIGFTDKYWMTTLIPEPGSAFRSVARYIPQTGTLQTLARRPAETIAPGAAVEYRTLVFAGAKEWETIRNYQNVLGIDRFLDSIDWGWFWFLTKPMFWLLHHLHQMIGNMGWAIIALTLVIKALVLPLAWKSYSSMARMRELQPQMEALREKVGDDRMALQQGIMKLYRDNKVNPASGCLPILVQIPIFFALYKVIFVTIELRHAPWILWIRDLSAPDPTSILNLFGLLPWGTPEVGSFFHIFSIGVLPICLGISMWLQQKLNPVPPDPTQRMIFAWMPWIFMFMLGTFASGLVLYWIANNLITFVQQYLIMRSHGAKPDIFGNIRAGWRRNRPDAANTPAPPQTQVTLPFPLAPDPDPEAAETGRRLFAGPVTFLKGVTALEALPPPDRTEICFAGRSNVGKSSLINALTGRKGLARASGTPGRTQEINYFALGDRHYLVDLPGYGFAEAPKAVVERWQRLLRAYLAGRPSLRRAFVLIDARHGIKPVDAEILALLDRSAVAFQTVLTKADKIGPAARERVLEQVREALQRHPAACPELVVTSSERGEGIATLRAIIAHLD
;
A
#
# COMPACT_ATOMS: atom_id res chain seq x y z
N MET A 1 26.50 3.30 27.86
CA MET A 1 25.72 2.63 26.78
C MET A 1 26.28 3.11 25.44
N ASN A 2 27.57 2.82 25.18
CA ASN A 2 28.48 3.66 24.38
C ASN A 2 29.15 2.90 23.22
N ASP A 3 28.43 2.07 22.47
CA ASP A 3 29.01 1.39 21.30
C ASP A 3 28.63 2.13 20.00
N PRO A 4 29.58 2.77 19.29
CA PRO A 4 29.34 3.40 17.99
C PRO A 4 28.82 2.43 16.92
N ASN A 5 29.10 1.13 17.05
CA ASN A 5 28.49 0.10 16.19
C ASN A 5 26.99 -0.07 16.50
N GLN A 6 26.57 -0.05 17.77
CA GLN A 6 25.14 -0.08 18.12
C GLN A 6 24.37 1.10 17.55
N THR A 7 24.93 2.32 17.57
CA THR A 7 24.27 3.51 17.00
C THR A 7 24.22 3.43 15.47
N LYS A 8 25.32 3.03 14.83
CA LYS A 8 25.38 2.85 13.37
C LYS A 8 24.37 1.83 12.90
N ASN A 9 24.35 0.68 13.55
CA ASN A 9 23.41 -0.30 13.13
C ASN A 9 21.99 0.08 13.62
N LEU A 10 21.71 0.71 14.77
CA LEU A 10 20.36 1.28 15.05
C LEU A 10 19.84 2.19 13.92
N ILE A 11 20.71 2.98 13.30
CA ILE A 11 20.37 3.77 12.11
C ILE A 11 20.16 2.88 10.89
N LEU A 12 21.04 1.89 10.65
CA LEU A 12 20.87 0.89 9.60
C LEU A 12 19.58 0.07 9.76
N ALA A 13 19.16 -0.18 10.99
CA ALA A 13 17.95 -0.85 11.39
C ALA A 13 16.72 -0.03 11.12
N THR A 14 16.77 1.23 11.54
CA THR A 14 15.69 2.18 11.27
C THR A 14 15.56 2.38 9.76
N GLY A 15 16.68 2.46 9.04
CA GLY A 15 16.74 2.53 7.59
C GLY A 15 16.28 1.24 6.90
N LEU A 16 16.63 0.05 7.41
CA LEU A 16 16.14 -1.23 6.88
C LEU A 16 14.65 -1.42 7.18
N SER A 17 14.16 -1.01 8.36
CA SER A 17 12.75 -1.01 8.70
C SER A 17 11.98 -0.01 7.84
N PHE A 18 12.54 1.17 7.57
CA PHE A 18 11.99 2.12 6.59
C PHE A 18 12.05 1.55 5.18
N LEU A 19 13.10 0.84 4.79
CA LEU A 19 13.22 0.18 3.50
C LEU A 19 12.21 -0.96 3.39
N VAL A 20 11.98 -1.74 4.45
CA VAL A 20 10.94 -2.77 4.49
C VAL A 20 9.57 -2.11 4.38
N ILE A 21 9.34 -0.99 5.06
CA ILE A 21 8.10 -0.20 4.94
C ILE A 21 7.96 0.42 3.54
N LEU A 22 9.05 0.87 2.91
CA LEU A 22 9.05 1.45 1.56
C LEU A 22 8.90 0.37 0.48
N VAL A 23 9.56 -0.78 0.62
CA VAL A 23 9.39 -1.97 -0.22
C VAL A 23 7.97 -2.52 -0.01
N TRP A 24 7.44 -2.43 1.20
CA TRP A 24 6.05 -2.76 1.50
C TRP A 24 5.10 -1.77 0.85
N PHE A 25 5.31 -0.45 0.94
CA PHE A 25 4.52 0.54 0.21
C PHE A 25 4.76 0.52 -1.31
N TRP A 26 5.83 -0.11 -1.78
CA TRP A 26 6.10 -0.32 -3.19
C TRP A 26 5.45 -1.62 -3.71
N LEU A 27 5.35 -2.66 -2.87
CA LEU A 27 4.60 -3.90 -3.14
C LEU A 27 3.10 -3.78 -2.85
N PHE A 28 2.72 -2.90 -1.93
CA PHE A 28 1.38 -2.58 -1.45
C PHE A 28 1.21 -1.04 -1.28
N PRO A 29 1.29 -0.25 -2.36
CA PRO A 29 0.95 1.17 -2.35
C PRO A 29 -0.41 1.44 -1.72
N PRO A 30 -0.56 2.55 -0.96
CA PRO A 30 -1.88 3.01 -0.55
C PRO A 30 -2.68 3.37 -1.81
N PRO A 31 -4.01 3.17 -1.80
CA PRO A 31 -4.86 3.44 -2.96
C PRO A 31 -4.66 4.89 -3.44
N GLU A 32 -4.44 5.04 -4.74
CA GLU A 32 -4.27 6.33 -5.38
C GLU A 32 -5.58 7.11 -5.24
N GLN A 33 -5.58 8.20 -4.47
CA GLN A 33 -6.74 9.09 -4.42
C GLN A 33 -6.89 9.69 -5.81
N ALA A 34 -8.01 9.38 -6.48
CA ALA A 34 -8.33 9.98 -7.76
C ALA A 34 -8.22 11.51 -7.64
N PRO A 35 -7.57 12.18 -8.61
CA PRO A 35 -7.50 13.63 -8.60
C PRO A 35 -8.91 14.20 -8.63
N SER A 36 -9.22 15.08 -7.67
CA SER A 36 -10.46 15.84 -7.70
C SER A 36 -10.55 16.60 -9.03
N PRO A 37 -11.69 16.57 -9.75
CA PRO A 37 -11.79 17.26 -11.02
C PRO A 37 -11.63 18.76 -10.82
N GLU A 38 -10.50 19.32 -11.27
CA GLU A 38 -10.34 20.76 -11.41
C GLU A 38 -11.19 21.23 -12.61
N PRO A 39 -12.03 22.27 -12.44
CA PRO A 39 -12.83 22.79 -13.54
C PRO A 39 -11.97 23.66 -14.47
N GLY A 40 -11.72 23.16 -15.67
CA GLY A 40 -11.62 23.96 -16.89
C GLY A 40 -10.22 24.27 -17.41
N SER A 41 -9.84 23.59 -18.49
CA SER A 41 -9.21 24.26 -19.64
C SER A 41 -9.42 23.45 -20.92
N LEU A 42 -10.41 23.85 -21.71
CA LEU A 42 -10.50 23.51 -23.13
C LEU A 42 -9.37 24.27 -23.85
N ALA A 43 -8.44 23.55 -24.44
CA ALA A 43 -7.54 24.08 -25.46
C ALA A 43 -7.74 23.25 -26.73
N SER A 44 -8.33 23.90 -27.73
CA SER A 44 -8.49 23.40 -29.09
C SER A 44 -7.14 23.27 -29.77
N GLU A 45 -6.81 22.11 -30.32
CA GLU A 45 -5.90 22.01 -31.46
C GLU A 45 -6.53 21.14 -32.55
N THR A 46 -6.86 21.81 -33.64
CA THR A 46 -7.34 21.25 -34.90
C THR A 46 -6.15 20.70 -35.67
N ALA A 47 -6.14 19.40 -35.97
CA ALA A 47 -5.25 18.83 -36.99
C ALA A 47 -6.05 17.85 -37.86
N ALA A 48 -6.31 18.26 -39.09
CA ALA A 48 -6.89 17.43 -40.13
C ALA A 48 -5.84 16.48 -40.71
N ALA A 49 -6.12 15.18 -40.73
CA ALA A 49 -5.39 14.19 -41.51
C ALA A 49 -6.39 13.25 -42.22
N ALA A 50 -6.03 12.89 -43.45
CA ALA A 50 -6.91 12.35 -44.48
C ALA A 50 -7.43 10.94 -44.21
N VAL A 51 -8.67 10.74 -44.68
CA VAL A 51 -9.65 9.70 -44.35
C VAL A 51 -9.39 8.41 -45.14
N ALA A 52 -9.16 7.30 -44.43
CA ALA A 52 -9.68 6.00 -44.85
C ALA A 52 -11.08 5.85 -44.22
N ALA A 53 -12.03 5.26 -44.94
CA ALA A 53 -13.43 5.23 -44.52
C ALA A 53 -13.64 4.34 -43.28
N PRO A 54 -14.41 4.79 -42.26
CA PRO A 54 -14.73 4.01 -41.08
C PRO A 54 -15.70 2.86 -41.43
N GLU A 55 -15.63 1.73 -40.70
CA GLU A 55 -16.70 0.72 -40.72
C GLU A 55 -17.98 1.33 -40.11
N PRO A 56 -19.10 1.42 -40.85
CA PRO A 56 -20.36 1.90 -40.29
C PRO A 56 -20.88 0.94 -39.21
N GLY A 57 -21.38 1.46 -38.08
CA GLY A 57 -22.24 0.71 -37.16
C GLY A 57 -21.55 0.05 -35.95
N GLU A 58 -20.44 0.59 -35.42
CA GLU A 58 -19.95 0.14 -34.12
C GLU A 58 -20.98 0.45 -33.00
N PRO A 59 -21.42 -0.56 -32.24
CA PRO A 59 -22.40 -0.39 -31.18
C PRO A 59 -21.88 0.52 -30.05
N GLY A 60 -22.72 1.44 -29.58
CA GLY A 60 -22.47 2.20 -28.36
C GLY A 60 -21.77 3.56 -28.50
N ALA A 61 -21.52 4.05 -29.72
CA ALA A 61 -21.04 5.42 -29.96
C ALA A 61 -22.19 6.47 -29.93
N VAL A 62 -23.14 6.34 -28.99
CA VAL A 62 -24.22 7.32 -28.83
C VAL A 62 -23.73 8.42 -27.88
N THR A 63 -23.64 9.64 -28.39
CA THR A 63 -23.21 10.83 -27.64
C THR A 63 -24.21 11.21 -26.55
N ALA A 64 -23.70 11.58 -25.37
CA ALA A 64 -24.50 11.95 -24.18
C ALA A 64 -25.46 13.15 -24.34
N GLU A 65 -25.50 13.82 -25.50
CA GLU A 65 -26.45 14.93 -25.75
C GLU A 65 -27.92 14.48 -25.86
N GLU A 66 -28.22 13.19 -26.03
CA GLU A 66 -29.62 12.71 -26.11
C GLU A 66 -30.24 12.28 -24.75
N VAL A 67 -29.50 12.31 -23.64
CA VAL A 67 -29.98 11.79 -22.34
C VAL A 67 -30.68 12.84 -21.45
N SER A 68 -30.81 14.10 -21.90
CA SER A 68 -31.50 15.17 -21.13
C SER A 68 -33.01 15.30 -21.40
N GLY A 69 -33.68 14.22 -21.79
CA GLY A 69 -35.15 14.14 -21.82
C GLY A 69 -35.69 13.44 -20.58
N THR A 70 -36.76 13.95 -19.97
CA THR A 70 -37.50 13.28 -18.89
C THR A 70 -38.02 11.92 -19.37
N LEU A 71 -37.25 10.86 -19.14
CA LEU A 71 -37.57 9.51 -19.61
C LEU A 71 -38.79 9.01 -18.84
N THR A 72 -39.90 8.81 -19.55
CA THR A 72 -40.95 7.92 -19.04
C THR A 72 -40.32 6.54 -18.83
N PRO A 73 -40.42 5.96 -17.62
CA PRO A 73 -39.81 4.65 -17.34
C PRO A 73 -40.42 3.61 -18.27
N ALA A 74 -39.56 2.83 -18.94
CA ALA A 74 -40.01 1.74 -19.80
C ALA A 74 -40.57 0.59 -18.94
N PRO A 75 -41.54 -0.20 -19.44
CA PRO A 75 -41.97 -1.41 -18.76
C PRO A 75 -40.81 -2.40 -18.59
N ARG A 76 -40.89 -3.25 -17.57
CA ARG A 76 -39.80 -4.14 -17.15
C ARG A 76 -40.30 -5.56 -16.91
N ILE A 77 -39.37 -6.50 -16.95
CA ILE A 77 -39.60 -7.91 -16.60
C ILE A 77 -38.86 -8.18 -15.31
N ALA A 78 -39.56 -8.68 -14.29
CA ALA A 78 -38.94 -9.08 -13.04
C ALA A 78 -38.07 -10.33 -13.24
N ILE A 79 -36.98 -10.45 -12.50
CA ILE A 79 -36.10 -11.62 -12.49
C ILE A 79 -36.18 -12.22 -11.09
N ASP A 80 -36.53 -13.51 -11.01
CA ASP A 80 -36.63 -14.23 -9.75
C ASP A 80 -36.09 -15.66 -9.91
N THR A 81 -34.92 -15.92 -9.33
CA THR A 81 -34.29 -17.25 -9.27
C THR A 81 -33.86 -17.56 -7.84
N PRO A 82 -33.43 -18.79 -7.51
CA PRO A 82 -32.83 -19.09 -6.21
C PRO A 82 -31.66 -18.16 -5.83
N SER A 83 -30.85 -17.76 -6.82
CA SER A 83 -29.62 -16.97 -6.58
C SER A 83 -29.75 -15.48 -6.93
N LEU A 84 -30.72 -15.10 -7.77
CA LEU A 84 -30.85 -13.76 -8.34
C LEU A 84 -32.22 -13.14 -8.08
N THR A 85 -32.24 -11.83 -7.91
CA THR A 85 -33.45 -10.99 -7.92
C THR A 85 -33.17 -9.70 -8.67
N GLY A 86 -34.17 -9.14 -9.35
CA GLY A 86 -34.01 -7.86 -10.03
C GLY A 86 -35.00 -7.69 -11.17
N SER A 87 -34.57 -7.02 -12.23
CA SER A 87 -35.38 -6.80 -13.42
C SER A 87 -34.55 -6.49 -14.66
N LEU A 88 -35.16 -6.62 -15.83
CA LEU A 88 -34.61 -6.12 -17.09
C LEU A 88 -35.57 -5.10 -17.72
N SER A 89 -35.03 -4.08 -18.37
CA SER A 89 -35.79 -3.05 -19.08
C SER A 89 -36.23 -3.52 -20.46
N LEU A 90 -37.49 -3.30 -20.85
CA LEU A 90 -37.90 -3.54 -22.24
C LEU A 90 -37.28 -2.52 -23.22
N ARG A 91 -36.76 -1.39 -22.74
CA ARG A 91 -35.91 -0.52 -23.55
C ARG A 91 -34.51 -1.13 -23.67
N GLY A 92 -34.12 -1.46 -24.89
CA GLY A 92 -32.90 -2.19 -25.23
C GLY A 92 -32.95 -3.68 -24.88
N ALA A 93 -34.03 -4.18 -24.27
CA ALA A 93 -34.06 -5.48 -23.61
C ALA A 93 -32.83 -5.66 -22.70
N ARG A 94 -32.60 -4.62 -21.87
CA ARG A 94 -31.37 -4.37 -21.14
C ARG A 94 -31.40 -5.05 -19.78
N LEU A 95 -30.38 -5.86 -19.49
CA LEU A 95 -30.16 -6.41 -18.16
C LEU A 95 -29.36 -5.39 -17.35
N ASP A 96 -30.07 -4.62 -16.52
CA ASP A 96 -29.52 -3.45 -15.82
C ASP A 96 -29.93 -3.35 -14.35
N ASP A 97 -30.66 -4.32 -13.80
CA ASP A 97 -31.03 -4.35 -12.38
C ASP A 97 -30.91 -5.79 -11.87
N LEU A 98 -29.83 -6.09 -11.16
CA LEU A 98 -29.57 -7.45 -10.69
C LEU A 98 -28.88 -7.45 -9.32
N ALA A 99 -29.47 -8.14 -8.35
CA ALA A 99 -28.94 -8.35 -7.01
C ALA A 99 -28.83 -9.85 -6.69
N LEU A 100 -27.84 -10.20 -5.85
CA LEU A 100 -27.48 -11.58 -5.55
C LEU A 100 -28.06 -12.00 -4.18
N LYS A 101 -29.04 -12.91 -4.16
CA LYS A 101 -29.80 -13.28 -2.94
C LYS A 101 -28.93 -13.91 -1.84
N GLY A 102 -27.88 -14.63 -2.23
CA GLY A 102 -26.93 -15.25 -1.29
C GLY A 102 -25.93 -14.29 -0.66
N TYR A 103 -25.88 -13.03 -1.12
CA TYR A 103 -24.79 -12.11 -0.80
C TYR A 103 -25.30 -10.78 -0.28
N ARG A 104 -24.97 -10.45 0.98
CA ARG A 104 -25.30 -9.15 1.60
C ARG A 104 -24.14 -8.18 1.53
N VAL A 105 -24.39 -6.87 1.51
CA VAL A 105 -23.34 -5.83 1.51
C VAL A 105 -22.52 -5.90 2.79
N THR A 106 -23.18 -5.96 3.95
CA THR A 106 -22.57 -6.17 5.27
C THR A 106 -23.26 -7.32 6.01
N LEU A 107 -22.65 -7.83 7.08
CA LEU A 107 -23.22 -8.92 7.88
C LEU A 107 -24.52 -8.52 8.60
N ASP A 108 -24.57 -7.29 9.13
CA ASP A 108 -25.64 -6.81 10.01
C ASP A 108 -26.78 -6.09 9.25
N ASN A 109 -26.59 -5.80 7.96
CA ASN A 109 -27.61 -5.19 7.09
C ASN A 109 -28.18 -6.26 6.14
N PRO A 110 -29.52 -6.42 6.02
CA PRO A 110 -30.13 -7.33 5.05
C PRO A 110 -29.93 -6.92 3.58
N GLU A 111 -29.42 -5.72 3.30
CA GLU A 111 -29.17 -5.22 1.95
C GLU A 111 -28.30 -6.19 1.13
N LEU A 112 -28.81 -6.56 -0.05
CA LEU A 112 -28.16 -7.48 -0.97
C LEU A 112 -27.09 -6.76 -1.79
N VAL A 113 -26.05 -7.51 -2.19
CA VAL A 113 -25.08 -7.05 -3.17
C VAL A 113 -25.79 -6.88 -4.51
N ARG A 114 -25.79 -5.65 -5.01
CA ARG A 114 -26.32 -5.30 -6.33
C ARG A 114 -25.18 -5.31 -7.34
N LEU A 115 -25.24 -6.23 -8.29
CA LEU A 115 -24.25 -6.39 -9.34
C LEU A 115 -24.51 -5.43 -10.51
N LEU A 116 -25.73 -5.41 -11.04
CA LEU A 116 -26.10 -4.56 -12.17
C LEU A 116 -27.01 -3.43 -11.72
N THR A 117 -26.77 -2.25 -12.28
CA THR A 117 -27.37 -0.98 -11.89
C THR A 117 -27.86 -0.20 -13.11
N PRO A 118 -29.08 0.39 -13.06
CA PRO A 118 -29.69 1.00 -14.23
C PRO A 118 -28.90 2.18 -14.80
N ALA A 119 -29.09 2.44 -16.08
CA ALA A 119 -28.66 3.70 -16.67
C ALA A 119 -29.35 4.90 -15.97
N GLY A 120 -28.58 5.94 -15.67
CA GLY A 120 -29.03 7.08 -14.86
C GLY A 120 -28.84 6.91 -13.35
N SER A 121 -28.39 5.73 -12.88
CA SER A 121 -27.85 5.59 -11.51
C SER A 121 -26.46 6.24 -11.39
N PRO A 122 -25.90 6.45 -10.18
CA PRO A 122 -24.57 7.04 -10.00
C PRO A 122 -23.43 6.22 -10.60
N TYR A 123 -23.58 4.89 -10.63
CA TYR A 123 -22.60 3.96 -11.20
C TYR A 123 -23.29 2.94 -12.10
N PRO A 124 -23.76 3.32 -13.31
CA PRO A 124 -24.45 2.41 -14.22
C PRO A 124 -23.59 1.20 -14.59
N TYR A 125 -24.17 0.01 -14.55
CA TYR A 125 -23.51 -1.22 -14.94
C TYR A 125 -24.53 -2.20 -15.53
N TYR A 126 -24.47 -2.45 -16.83
CA TYR A 126 -25.54 -3.15 -17.54
C TYR A 126 -25.06 -3.90 -18.78
N VAL A 127 -25.90 -4.82 -19.25
CA VAL A 127 -25.67 -5.65 -20.45
C VAL A 127 -26.74 -5.35 -21.51
N VAL A 128 -26.30 -5.17 -22.76
CA VAL A 128 -27.16 -4.95 -23.92
C VAL A 128 -26.76 -5.92 -25.03
N HIS A 129 -27.77 -6.42 -25.75
CA HIS A 129 -27.60 -7.15 -27.00
C HIS A 129 -28.31 -6.40 -28.12
N GLY A 130 -27.81 -6.52 -29.34
CA GLY A 130 -28.41 -5.87 -30.49
C GLY A 130 -27.76 -6.30 -31.81
N TRP A 131 -28.09 -5.55 -32.86
CA TRP A 131 -27.65 -5.86 -34.21
C TRP A 131 -27.06 -4.62 -34.87
N SER A 132 -25.93 -4.80 -35.54
CA SER A 132 -25.32 -3.80 -36.41
C SER A 132 -25.80 -4.02 -37.84
N ALA A 133 -26.27 -2.95 -38.48
CA ALA A 133 -26.65 -2.96 -39.89
C ALA A 133 -25.39 -3.06 -40.77
N GLY A 134 -25.40 -3.98 -41.74
CA GLY A 134 -24.38 -4.07 -42.77
C GLY A 134 -24.61 -3.12 -43.94
N GLU A 135 -23.77 -3.24 -44.96
CA GLU A 135 -23.85 -2.41 -46.17
C GLU A 135 -25.25 -2.48 -46.82
N GLY A 136 -25.80 -1.31 -47.16
CA GLY A 136 -27.12 -1.19 -47.79
C GLY A 136 -28.31 -1.18 -46.83
N LEU A 137 -28.10 -1.32 -45.50
CA LEU A 137 -29.16 -1.24 -44.51
C LEU A 137 -28.94 -0.04 -43.54
N ALA A 138 -30.00 0.70 -43.26
CA ALA A 138 -29.93 1.83 -42.33
C ALA A 138 -29.78 1.35 -40.87
N ALA A 139 -29.02 2.09 -40.05
CA ALA A 139 -28.77 1.74 -38.65
C ALA A 139 -30.04 1.69 -37.78
N ASP A 140 -31.09 2.44 -38.13
CA ASP A 140 -32.39 2.43 -37.46
C ASP A 140 -33.29 1.24 -37.87
N ALA A 141 -32.87 0.46 -38.89
CA ALA A 141 -33.61 -0.72 -39.36
C ALA A 141 -33.39 -1.96 -38.49
N VAL A 142 -32.49 -1.87 -37.49
CA VAL A 142 -32.06 -2.95 -36.61
C VAL A 142 -32.21 -2.52 -35.15
N PRO A 143 -32.46 -3.46 -34.21
CA PRO A 143 -32.62 -3.09 -32.82
C PRO A 143 -31.28 -2.70 -32.18
N GLY A 144 -31.32 -1.65 -31.36
CA GLY A 144 -30.19 -1.11 -30.61
C GLY A 144 -30.50 -0.84 -29.13
N PRO A 145 -29.63 -0.11 -28.41
CA PRO A 145 -29.74 0.09 -26.95
C PRO A 145 -31.02 0.81 -26.48
N ASP A 146 -31.69 1.53 -27.37
CA ASP A 146 -32.90 2.32 -27.08
C ASP A 146 -34.18 1.73 -27.70
N THR A 147 -34.07 0.61 -28.42
CA THR A 147 -35.24 -0.06 -29.01
C THR A 147 -36.18 -0.56 -27.93
N VAL A 148 -37.46 -0.18 -27.99
CA VAL A 148 -38.47 -0.67 -27.06
C VAL A 148 -39.04 -1.99 -27.58
N TRP A 149 -38.76 -3.07 -26.86
CA TRP A 149 -39.23 -4.41 -27.19
C TRP A 149 -40.65 -4.65 -26.68
N THR A 150 -41.38 -5.51 -27.39
CA THR A 150 -42.71 -5.98 -26.96
C THR A 150 -42.59 -7.37 -26.36
N LEU A 151 -43.21 -7.60 -25.20
CA LEU A 151 -43.34 -8.94 -24.62
C LEU A 151 -44.30 -9.78 -25.48
N ALA A 152 -43.81 -10.91 -26.00
CA ALA A 152 -44.62 -11.88 -26.72
C ALA A 152 -45.08 -13.03 -25.82
N GLU A 153 -44.17 -13.57 -25.00
CA GLU A 153 -44.43 -14.68 -24.07
C GLU A 153 -43.66 -14.49 -22.77
N GLY A 154 -44.26 -14.85 -21.64
CA GLY A 154 -43.62 -14.81 -20.32
C GLY A 154 -44.60 -15.20 -19.21
N ALA A 155 -44.07 -15.59 -18.05
CA ALA A 155 -44.92 -15.83 -16.89
C ALA A 155 -45.54 -14.50 -16.41
N PRO A 156 -46.76 -14.53 -15.84
CA PRO A 156 -47.41 -13.32 -15.34
C PRO A 156 -46.55 -12.61 -14.28
N PRO A 157 -46.75 -11.29 -14.10
CA PRO A 157 -46.08 -10.56 -13.03
C PRO A 157 -46.48 -11.13 -11.65
N PRO A 158 -45.66 -10.91 -10.61
CA PRO A 158 -45.99 -11.39 -9.26
C PRO A 158 -47.32 -10.80 -8.78
N GLU A 159 -48.19 -11.60 -8.16
CA GLU A 159 -49.48 -11.11 -7.66
C GLU A 159 -49.28 -9.99 -6.63
N ALA A 160 -49.91 -8.83 -6.86
CA ALA A 160 -49.93 -7.72 -5.93
C ALA A 160 -50.68 -8.10 -4.64
N GLY A 161 -49.98 -8.68 -3.67
CA GLY A 161 -50.54 -9.09 -2.37
C GLY A 161 -50.12 -10.47 -1.86
N ALA A 162 -49.37 -11.27 -2.64
CA ALA A 162 -48.70 -12.45 -2.11
C ALA A 162 -47.50 -11.98 -1.27
N ALA A 163 -47.78 -11.65 0.00
CA ALA A 163 -46.76 -11.35 0.97
C ALA A 163 -45.71 -12.47 0.95
N ALA A 164 -44.51 -12.09 0.49
CA ALA A 164 -43.27 -12.36 1.18
C ALA A 164 -43.49 -13.08 2.50
N ASP A 165 -42.89 -14.26 2.61
CA ASP A 165 -42.36 -14.72 3.89
C ASP A 165 -41.81 -13.50 4.64
N PRO A 166 -42.23 -13.19 5.88
CA PRO A 166 -41.80 -11.99 6.59
C PRO A 166 -40.27 -11.87 6.74
N ASP A 167 -39.52 -12.96 6.49
CA ASP A 167 -38.05 -12.97 6.40
C ASP A 167 -37.48 -12.79 4.97
N ALA A 168 -38.30 -12.84 3.92
CA ALA A 168 -37.93 -12.62 2.52
C ALA A 168 -38.57 -11.33 1.99
N GLY A 169 -37.96 -10.18 2.28
CA GLY A 169 -38.46 -8.86 1.90
C GLY A 169 -38.80 -8.72 0.40
N ALA A 170 -40.08 -8.79 0.06
CA ALA A 170 -40.61 -8.41 -1.26
C ALA A 170 -40.95 -6.91 -1.29
N ALA A 171 -39.91 -6.08 -1.16
CA ALA A 171 -39.87 -4.77 -1.76
C ALA A 171 -38.68 -4.76 -2.71
N LEU A 172 -38.78 -4.12 -3.88
CA LEU A 172 -37.60 -3.80 -4.67
C LEU A 172 -36.57 -3.19 -3.70
N PRO A 173 -35.36 -3.76 -3.55
CA PRO A 173 -34.37 -3.19 -2.65
C PRO A 173 -34.15 -1.76 -3.12
N PRO A 174 -34.32 -0.73 -2.26
CA PRO A 174 -34.17 0.64 -2.69
C PRO A 174 -32.80 0.78 -3.37
N THR A 175 -32.78 1.31 -4.59
CA THR A 175 -31.54 1.79 -5.18
C THR A 175 -30.95 2.80 -4.19
N PRO A 176 -29.66 2.72 -3.80
CA PRO A 176 -29.09 3.69 -2.88
C PRO A 176 -29.38 5.09 -3.38
N ALA A 177 -30.18 5.85 -2.63
CA ALA A 177 -30.54 7.22 -2.93
C ALA A 177 -29.35 8.14 -2.65
N ALA A 178 -28.28 7.98 -3.43
CA ALA A 178 -27.16 8.89 -3.45
C ALA A 178 -27.25 9.70 -4.75
N LEU A 179 -27.83 10.90 -4.64
CA LEU A 179 -27.75 12.01 -5.62
C LEU A 179 -28.68 12.00 -6.86
N GLY A 180 -29.64 11.08 -6.98
CA GLY A 180 -30.69 11.11 -8.00
C GLY A 180 -31.89 10.27 -7.57
N GLY A 181 -33.09 10.57 -8.07
CA GLY A 181 -34.28 9.75 -7.79
C GLY A 181 -34.07 8.29 -8.22
N ASP A 182 -34.83 7.35 -7.63
CA ASP A 182 -34.72 5.93 -7.99
C ASP A 182 -35.08 5.75 -9.47
N PRO A 183 -34.15 5.32 -10.35
CA PRO A 183 -34.39 5.20 -11.79
C PRO A 183 -35.45 4.12 -12.12
N LEU A 184 -35.80 3.28 -11.16
CA LEU A 184 -36.85 2.26 -11.27
C LEU A 184 -38.24 2.80 -10.86
N GLN A 185 -38.31 4.00 -10.28
CA GLN A 185 -39.56 4.53 -9.73
C GLN A 185 -40.61 4.78 -10.83
N GLY A 186 -41.76 4.11 -10.72
CA GLY A 186 -42.87 4.23 -11.67
C GLY A 186 -42.80 3.30 -12.88
N ALA A 187 -41.82 2.39 -12.95
CA ALA A 187 -41.76 1.36 -13.99
C ALA A 187 -42.78 0.23 -13.71
N GLU A 188 -43.56 -0.15 -14.73
CA GLU A 188 -44.52 -1.26 -14.65
C GLU A 188 -43.82 -2.61 -14.86
N ILE A 189 -44.12 -3.61 -14.01
CA ILE A 189 -43.68 -4.99 -14.19
C ILE A 189 -44.74 -5.75 -15.00
N VAL A 190 -44.37 -6.24 -16.18
CA VAL A 190 -45.31 -6.88 -17.12
C VAL A 190 -45.20 -8.41 -17.18
N ALA A 191 -44.09 -8.98 -16.72
CA ALA A 191 -43.84 -10.42 -16.65
C ALA A 191 -42.74 -10.76 -15.64
N THR A 192 -42.57 -12.06 -15.39
CA THR A 192 -41.48 -12.60 -14.56
C THR A 192 -40.66 -13.63 -15.32
N LEU A 193 -39.34 -13.47 -15.30
CA LEU A 193 -38.33 -14.43 -15.77
C LEU A 193 -37.91 -15.31 -14.59
N THR A 194 -38.06 -16.63 -14.74
CA THR A 194 -37.63 -17.64 -13.76
C THR A 194 -36.91 -18.79 -14.47
N PRO A 195 -36.23 -19.70 -13.75
CA PRO A 195 -35.53 -20.84 -14.36
C PRO A 195 -36.44 -21.74 -15.21
N SER A 196 -37.72 -21.85 -14.85
CA SER A 196 -38.71 -22.64 -15.59
C SER A 196 -39.49 -21.84 -16.64
N SER A 197 -39.39 -20.51 -16.63
CA SER A 197 -40.23 -19.61 -17.44
C SER A 197 -39.37 -18.57 -18.16
N PRO A 198 -38.80 -18.93 -19.33
CA PRO A 198 -38.12 -17.95 -20.18
C PRO A 198 -39.09 -16.88 -20.69
N VAL A 199 -38.56 -15.75 -21.14
CA VAL A 199 -39.33 -14.67 -21.75
C VAL A 199 -38.97 -14.48 -23.21
N THR A 200 -39.97 -14.26 -24.04
CA THR A 200 -39.83 -14.01 -25.48
C THR A 200 -40.22 -12.58 -25.77
N LEU A 201 -39.30 -11.84 -26.38
CA LEU A 201 -39.46 -10.46 -26.81
C LEU A 201 -39.45 -10.39 -28.32
N THR A 202 -40.28 -9.50 -28.88
CA THR A 202 -40.34 -9.29 -30.33
C THR A 202 -40.26 -7.81 -30.66
N TRP A 203 -39.59 -7.51 -31.78
CA TRP A 203 -39.57 -6.19 -32.39
C TRP A 203 -39.62 -6.34 -33.90
N GLU A 204 -40.50 -5.58 -34.55
CA GLU A 204 -40.56 -5.49 -36.00
C GLU A 204 -40.16 -4.09 -36.44
N ASN A 205 -39.28 -3.99 -37.43
CA ASN A 205 -38.79 -2.70 -37.89
C ASN A 205 -39.76 -1.97 -38.84
N GLY A 206 -40.90 -2.58 -39.16
CA GLY A 206 -41.88 -2.06 -40.13
C GLY A 206 -41.42 -2.09 -41.60
N ARG A 207 -40.22 -2.63 -41.87
CA ARG A 207 -39.58 -2.73 -43.19
C ARG A 207 -39.37 -4.18 -43.62
N GLY A 208 -40.10 -5.11 -43.03
CA GLY A 208 -40.03 -6.54 -43.35
C GLY A 208 -38.92 -7.32 -42.64
N LEU A 209 -38.32 -6.80 -41.57
CA LEU A 209 -37.50 -7.59 -40.65
C LEU A 209 -38.21 -7.76 -39.31
N ARG A 210 -38.20 -9.00 -38.81
CA ARG A 210 -38.68 -9.35 -37.47
C ARG A 210 -37.52 -9.85 -36.64
N PHE A 211 -37.37 -9.29 -35.46
CA PHE A 211 -36.40 -9.70 -34.46
C PHE A 211 -37.13 -10.33 -33.28
N THR A 212 -36.66 -11.50 -32.86
CA THR A 212 -37.15 -12.22 -31.69
C THR A 212 -35.98 -12.47 -30.75
N ARG A 213 -36.17 -12.21 -29.46
CA ARG A 213 -35.17 -12.47 -28.43
C ARG A 213 -35.80 -13.33 -27.34
N VAL A 214 -35.23 -14.51 -27.13
CA VAL A 214 -35.59 -15.39 -26.02
C VAL A 214 -34.53 -15.24 -24.94
N ILE A 215 -34.96 -14.90 -23.73
CA ILE A 215 -34.10 -14.76 -22.55
C ILE A 215 -34.49 -15.85 -21.57
N SER A 216 -33.54 -16.70 -21.23
CA SER A 216 -33.65 -17.65 -20.12
C SER A 216 -32.55 -17.41 -19.10
N VAL A 217 -32.77 -17.85 -17.87
CA VAL A 217 -31.78 -17.82 -16.77
C VAL A 217 -31.83 -19.17 -16.07
N ASP A 218 -30.72 -19.63 -15.50
CA ASP A 218 -30.71 -20.83 -14.66
C ASP A 218 -30.91 -20.49 -13.18
N ASP A 219 -30.76 -21.50 -12.31
CA ASP A 219 -30.92 -21.34 -10.87
C ASP A 219 -29.81 -20.48 -10.22
N GLU A 220 -28.67 -20.35 -10.91
CA GLU A 220 -27.43 -19.73 -10.44
C GLU A 220 -27.25 -18.36 -11.12
N PHE A 221 -26.33 -18.22 -12.08
CA PHE A 221 -25.88 -16.91 -12.60
C PHE A 221 -25.80 -16.82 -14.12
N MET A 222 -26.27 -17.84 -14.86
CA MET A 222 -26.10 -17.91 -16.31
C MET A 222 -27.39 -17.56 -17.03
N PHE A 223 -27.36 -16.47 -17.79
CA PHE A 223 -28.40 -16.13 -18.74
C PHE A 223 -28.06 -16.70 -20.12
N THR A 224 -29.06 -17.19 -20.83
CA THR A 224 -28.97 -17.51 -22.26
C THR A 224 -29.80 -16.52 -23.04
N ILE A 225 -29.16 -15.79 -23.95
CA ILE A 225 -29.80 -14.85 -24.87
C ILE A 225 -29.77 -15.49 -26.25
N THR A 226 -30.95 -15.83 -26.77
CA THR A 226 -31.11 -16.37 -28.12
C THR A 226 -31.79 -15.33 -28.98
N GLU A 227 -31.09 -14.84 -29.99
CA GLU A 227 -31.57 -13.83 -30.92
C GLU A 227 -31.84 -14.44 -32.28
N ARG A 228 -33.03 -14.18 -32.81
CA ARG A 228 -33.46 -14.65 -34.13
C ARG A 228 -33.90 -13.46 -34.96
N VAL A 229 -33.40 -13.37 -36.19
CA VAL A 229 -33.88 -12.40 -37.19
C VAL A 229 -34.48 -13.14 -38.38
N GLU A 230 -35.65 -12.70 -38.79
CA GLU A 230 -36.36 -13.20 -39.96
C GLU A 230 -36.38 -12.12 -41.04
N ASN A 231 -35.82 -12.42 -42.21
CA ASN A 231 -35.86 -11.54 -43.36
C ASN A 231 -37.12 -11.81 -44.19
N MET A 232 -38.16 -11.00 -44.00
CA MET A 232 -39.39 -11.05 -44.80
C MET A 232 -39.40 -10.02 -45.94
N THR A 233 -38.25 -9.42 -46.24
CA THR A 233 -38.11 -8.49 -47.37
C THR A 233 -37.96 -9.25 -48.69
N GLY A 234 -37.95 -8.51 -49.81
CA GLY A 234 -37.66 -9.07 -51.13
C GLY A 234 -36.17 -9.16 -51.48
N GLU A 235 -35.27 -8.67 -50.60
CA GLU A 235 -33.84 -8.54 -50.88
C GLU A 235 -33.00 -9.18 -49.76
N ALA A 236 -31.75 -9.52 -50.06
CA ALA A 236 -30.84 -10.03 -49.04
C ALA A 236 -30.41 -8.88 -48.11
N VAL A 237 -30.36 -9.13 -46.80
CA VAL A 237 -29.90 -8.14 -45.81
C VAL A 237 -28.65 -8.65 -45.10
N THR A 238 -27.68 -7.77 -44.89
CA THR A 238 -26.45 -8.11 -44.17
C THR A 238 -26.51 -7.50 -42.77
N LEU A 239 -26.32 -8.32 -41.74
CA LEU A 239 -26.45 -7.94 -40.33
C LEU A 239 -25.36 -8.60 -39.49
N SER A 240 -25.00 -8.01 -38.36
CA SER A 240 -24.04 -8.57 -37.40
C SER A 240 -24.60 -8.48 -35.98
N PRO A 241 -24.82 -9.60 -35.27
CA PRO A 241 -25.25 -9.56 -33.88
C PRO A 241 -24.08 -9.18 -32.96
N TYR A 242 -24.40 -8.47 -31.89
CA TYR A 242 -23.44 -8.08 -30.86
C TYR A 242 -24.04 -8.15 -29.45
N GLY A 243 -23.16 -8.33 -28.47
CA GLY A 243 -23.43 -8.02 -27.06
C GLY A 243 -22.38 -7.05 -26.56
N PHE A 244 -22.76 -6.16 -25.64
CA PHE A 244 -21.79 -5.38 -24.87
C PHE A 244 -22.20 -5.25 -23.41
N ILE A 245 -21.19 -5.10 -22.56
CA ILE A 245 -21.33 -4.74 -21.16
C ILE A 245 -20.75 -3.34 -21.01
N ALA A 246 -21.52 -2.43 -20.42
CA ALA A 246 -21.09 -1.05 -20.18
C ALA A 246 -21.10 -0.74 -18.69
N ARG A 247 -20.06 -0.04 -18.23
CA ARG A 247 -19.87 0.40 -16.84
C ARG A 247 -19.42 1.85 -16.81
N GLU A 248 -20.09 2.68 -16.02
CA GLU A 248 -19.79 4.08 -15.80
C GLU A 248 -19.47 4.31 -14.33
N GLY A 249 -18.26 4.80 -14.05
CA GLY A 249 -17.76 4.90 -12.68
C GLY A 249 -17.68 3.56 -11.94
N ARG A 250 -17.18 3.61 -10.71
CA ARG A 250 -17.10 2.49 -9.78
C ARG A 250 -16.94 3.04 -8.37
N GLU A 251 -17.41 2.30 -7.38
CA GLU A 251 -16.96 2.53 -6.01
C GLU A 251 -15.45 2.25 -5.94
N ASP A 252 -14.71 3.05 -5.17
CA ASP A 252 -13.28 2.84 -4.98
C ASP A 252 -13.06 1.47 -4.33
N SER A 253 -12.62 0.50 -5.13
CA SER A 253 -12.07 -0.73 -4.61
C SER A 253 -10.68 -0.45 -4.06
N TYR A 254 -10.26 -1.22 -3.05
CA TYR A 254 -8.88 -1.20 -2.62
C TYR A 254 -8.01 -1.74 -3.76
N ALA A 255 -7.56 -0.86 -4.65
CA ALA A 255 -6.60 -1.16 -5.71
C ALA A 255 -5.35 -1.73 -5.06
N ASN A 256 -5.28 -3.06 -5.04
CA ASN A 256 -4.23 -3.82 -4.42
C ASN A 256 -3.59 -4.62 -5.55
N PHE A 257 -2.27 -4.52 -5.71
CA PHE A 257 -1.40 -5.26 -6.66
C PHE A 257 -1.52 -6.79 -6.59
N ILE A 258 -2.42 -7.28 -5.75
CA ILE A 258 -2.66 -8.66 -5.42
C ILE A 258 -3.70 -9.25 -6.34
N LEU A 259 -4.64 -8.46 -6.88
CA LEU A 259 -5.82 -8.90 -7.61
C LEU A 259 -5.99 -8.04 -8.86
N HIS A 260 -6.31 -8.70 -9.97
CA HIS A 260 -6.79 -8.09 -11.19
C HIS A 260 -8.25 -7.61 -11.04
N GLU A 261 -8.49 -6.34 -11.35
CA GLU A 261 -9.83 -5.76 -11.47
C GLU A 261 -9.91 -4.91 -12.75
N GLY A 262 -10.80 -5.30 -13.66
CA GLY A 262 -10.85 -4.70 -14.99
C GLY A 262 -11.44 -5.62 -16.03
N VAL A 263 -10.99 -5.47 -17.27
CA VAL A 263 -11.37 -6.36 -18.36
C VAL A 263 -10.65 -7.69 -18.20
N VAL A 264 -11.39 -8.78 -18.34
CA VAL A 264 -10.84 -10.13 -18.42
C VAL A 264 -11.39 -10.80 -19.68
N ARG A 265 -10.52 -11.41 -20.47
CA ARG A 265 -10.93 -12.16 -21.67
C ARG A 265 -10.09 -13.39 -21.92
N MET A 266 -10.74 -14.40 -22.49
CA MET A 266 -10.11 -15.56 -23.11
C MET A 266 -10.30 -15.46 -24.61
N SER A 267 -9.21 -15.59 -25.37
CA SER A 267 -9.21 -15.58 -26.83
C SER A 267 -8.36 -16.73 -27.34
N ASP A 268 -9.00 -17.78 -27.87
CA ASP A 268 -8.37 -18.98 -28.43
C ASP A 268 -7.27 -19.57 -27.51
N GLY A 269 -7.60 -19.78 -26.24
CA GLY A 269 -6.71 -20.33 -25.21
C GLY A 269 -5.75 -19.34 -24.55
N THR A 270 -5.75 -18.07 -24.98
CA THR A 270 -4.93 -16.99 -24.39
C THR A 270 -5.77 -16.12 -23.45
N LEU A 271 -5.38 -16.08 -22.17
CA LEU A 271 -5.96 -15.18 -21.16
C LEU A 271 -5.32 -13.79 -21.26
N GLN A 272 -6.14 -12.74 -21.23
CA GLN A 272 -5.70 -11.36 -21.11
C GLN A 272 -6.50 -10.62 -20.03
N GLU A 273 -5.78 -9.79 -19.30
CA GLU A 273 -6.24 -8.98 -18.19
C GLU A 273 -5.81 -7.52 -18.46
N ILE A 274 -6.75 -6.57 -18.40
CA ILE A 274 -6.49 -5.13 -18.57
C ILE A 274 -7.11 -4.41 -17.37
N ASP A 275 -6.28 -3.84 -16.51
CA ASP A 275 -6.74 -3.19 -15.29
C ASP A 275 -7.58 -1.94 -15.60
N TYR A 276 -8.55 -1.61 -14.74
CA TYR A 276 -9.39 -0.43 -14.93
C TYR A 276 -8.63 0.88 -15.18
N PRO A 277 -7.52 1.19 -14.46
CA PRO A 277 -6.73 2.39 -14.70
C PRO A 277 -6.01 2.43 -16.05
N ASP A 278 -5.80 1.26 -16.68
CA ASP A 278 -5.05 1.16 -17.94
C ASP A 278 -5.96 1.29 -19.18
N LEU A 279 -7.29 1.17 -19.03
CA LEU A 279 -8.26 1.30 -20.13
C LEU A 279 -8.19 2.67 -20.85
N PRO A 280 -8.01 3.82 -20.17
CA PRO A 280 -7.80 5.10 -20.82
C PRO A 280 -6.52 5.20 -21.67
N ASP A 281 -5.53 4.34 -21.43
CA ASP A 281 -4.25 4.33 -22.13
C ASP A 281 -4.25 3.43 -23.37
N LEU A 282 -5.38 2.77 -23.68
CA LEU A 282 -5.54 1.97 -24.88
C LEU A 282 -5.35 2.80 -26.17
N PRO A 283 -5.02 2.13 -27.31
CA PRO A 283 -4.89 2.81 -28.60
C PRO A 283 -6.14 3.62 -28.97
N ALA A 284 -5.94 4.82 -29.51
CA ALA A 284 -7.05 5.61 -30.03
C ALA A 284 -7.65 4.95 -31.27
N ALA A 285 -8.98 4.92 -31.35
CA ALA A 285 -9.72 4.54 -32.54
C ALA A 285 -10.33 5.74 -33.27
N GLU A 286 -10.83 5.48 -34.48
CA GLU A 286 -11.38 6.50 -35.38
C GLU A 286 -12.65 7.17 -34.83
N ASP A 287 -13.41 6.47 -33.98
CA ASP A 287 -14.60 6.97 -33.31
C ASP A 287 -14.30 7.86 -32.09
N GLY A 288 -13.02 8.09 -31.79
CA GLY A 288 -12.56 8.88 -30.64
C GLY A 288 -12.54 8.09 -29.32
N SER A 289 -12.88 6.79 -29.34
CA SER A 289 -12.70 5.90 -28.20
C SER A 289 -11.24 5.44 -28.07
N ARG A 290 -10.92 4.85 -26.91
CA ARG A 290 -9.67 4.11 -26.68
C ARG A 290 -10.02 2.63 -26.68
N GLN A 291 -9.47 1.84 -27.58
CA GLN A 291 -9.88 0.44 -27.68
C GLN A 291 -8.77 -0.52 -28.12
N GLU A 292 -8.90 -1.76 -27.64
CA GLU A 292 -8.10 -2.90 -28.07
C GLU A 292 -9.01 -3.99 -28.61
N VAL A 293 -8.71 -4.40 -29.84
CA VAL A 293 -9.52 -5.34 -30.62
C VAL A 293 -8.74 -6.64 -30.81
N ILE A 294 -9.39 -7.77 -30.53
CA ILE A 294 -8.88 -9.10 -30.84
C ILE A 294 -9.93 -9.85 -31.65
N GLU A 295 -9.51 -10.43 -32.76
CA GLU A 295 -10.32 -11.40 -33.50
C GLU A 295 -10.17 -12.78 -32.86
N VAL A 296 -11.27 -13.36 -32.42
CA VAL A 296 -11.34 -14.70 -31.85
C VAL A 296 -11.85 -15.64 -32.94
N ALA A 297 -11.11 -16.72 -33.20
CA ALA A 297 -11.40 -17.63 -34.30
C ALA A 297 -12.42 -18.70 -33.91
N GLN A 298 -12.32 -19.26 -32.71
CA GLN A 298 -13.16 -20.38 -32.29
C GLN A 298 -13.78 -20.19 -30.91
N ASP A 299 -12.95 -19.93 -29.89
CA ASP A 299 -13.40 -20.01 -28.51
C ASP A 299 -12.94 -18.81 -27.70
N GLY A 300 -13.86 -18.19 -26.97
CA GLY A 300 -13.51 -17.08 -26.11
C GLY A 300 -14.70 -16.49 -25.37
N TRP A 301 -14.37 -15.56 -24.48
CA TRP A 301 -15.32 -14.78 -23.69
C TRP A 301 -14.64 -13.47 -23.27
N ILE A 302 -15.44 -12.44 -23.01
CA ILE A 302 -14.94 -11.13 -22.57
C ILE A 302 -15.90 -10.52 -21.56
N GLY A 303 -15.37 -9.86 -20.54
CA GLY A 303 -16.19 -9.09 -19.63
C GLY A 303 -15.39 -8.33 -18.60
N PHE A 304 -16.07 -7.98 -17.51
CA PHE A 304 -15.47 -7.30 -16.37
C PHE A 304 -15.42 -8.23 -15.16
N THR A 305 -14.31 -8.15 -14.42
CA THR A 305 -14.13 -8.83 -13.14
C THR A 305 -13.77 -7.84 -12.06
N ASP A 306 -14.40 -8.00 -10.90
CA ASP A 306 -14.04 -7.37 -9.63
C ASP A 306 -13.52 -8.45 -8.67
N LYS A 307 -13.23 -8.15 -7.40
CA LYS A 307 -12.79 -9.15 -6.41
C LYS A 307 -13.66 -10.41 -6.33
N TYR A 308 -14.97 -10.26 -6.16
CA TYR A 308 -15.90 -11.38 -5.93
C TYR A 308 -16.93 -11.57 -7.05
N TRP A 309 -17.06 -10.60 -7.94
CA TRP A 309 -18.13 -10.54 -8.92
C TRP A 309 -17.56 -10.47 -10.32
N MET A 310 -18.32 -10.98 -11.30
CA MET A 310 -17.99 -10.76 -12.70
C MET A 310 -19.25 -10.74 -13.56
N THR A 311 -19.15 -10.03 -14.67
CA THR A 311 -20.13 -10.07 -15.75
C THR A 311 -19.39 -10.33 -17.05
N THR A 312 -19.75 -11.39 -17.79
CA THR A 312 -19.05 -11.78 -19.01
C THR A 312 -20.02 -12.15 -20.13
N LEU A 313 -19.63 -11.81 -21.36
CA LEU A 313 -20.25 -12.28 -22.59
C LEU A 313 -19.48 -13.49 -23.08
N ILE A 314 -20.21 -14.56 -23.37
CA ILE A 314 -19.67 -15.83 -23.80
C ILE A 314 -20.41 -16.21 -25.10
N PRO A 315 -19.89 -15.81 -26.27
CA PRO A 315 -20.36 -16.30 -27.55
C PRO A 315 -20.32 -17.82 -27.63
N GLU A 316 -21.13 -18.40 -28.52
CA GLU A 316 -21.19 -19.85 -28.69
C GLU A 316 -19.81 -20.46 -29.01
N PRO A 317 -19.40 -21.56 -28.33
CA PRO A 317 -18.14 -22.24 -28.61
C PRO A 317 -18.02 -22.66 -30.09
N GLY A 318 -16.80 -22.57 -30.64
CA GLY A 318 -16.52 -22.82 -32.06
C GLY A 318 -16.99 -21.72 -33.01
N SER A 319 -17.39 -20.54 -32.51
CA SER A 319 -17.85 -19.43 -33.33
C SER A 319 -16.91 -18.21 -33.28
N ALA A 320 -16.57 -17.68 -34.46
CA ALA A 320 -15.72 -16.51 -34.55
C ALA A 320 -16.46 -15.25 -34.08
N PHE A 321 -15.74 -14.37 -33.37
CA PHE A 321 -16.24 -13.06 -32.96
C PHE A 321 -15.09 -12.08 -32.71
N ARG A 322 -15.39 -10.79 -32.85
CA ARG A 322 -14.51 -9.68 -32.50
C ARG A 322 -14.72 -9.33 -31.03
N SER A 323 -13.64 -9.43 -30.25
CA SER A 323 -13.56 -9.11 -28.82
C SER A 323 -12.96 -7.72 -28.64
N VAL A 324 -13.70 -6.79 -28.04
CA VAL A 324 -13.30 -5.38 -27.93
C VAL A 324 -13.32 -4.93 -26.49
N ALA A 325 -12.18 -4.47 -25.98
CA ALA A 325 -12.08 -3.70 -24.75
C ALA A 325 -12.04 -2.22 -25.12
N ARG A 326 -12.90 -1.40 -24.51
CA ARG A 326 -13.10 0.00 -24.92
C ARG A 326 -13.28 0.94 -23.73
N TYR A 327 -12.74 2.14 -23.85
CA TYR A 327 -13.02 3.30 -23.01
C TYR A 327 -13.49 4.46 -23.88
N ILE A 328 -14.59 5.10 -23.49
CA ILE A 328 -15.21 6.23 -24.21
C ILE A 328 -14.92 7.51 -23.40
N PRO A 329 -13.96 8.35 -23.79
CA PRO A 329 -13.53 9.49 -22.99
C PRO A 329 -14.62 10.54 -22.75
N GLN A 330 -15.58 10.67 -23.66
CA GLN A 330 -16.64 11.67 -23.60
C GLN A 330 -17.58 11.45 -22.41
N THR A 331 -17.84 10.19 -22.07
CA THR A 331 -18.75 9.78 -20.99
C THR A 331 -18.01 9.15 -19.81
N GLY A 332 -16.74 8.79 -19.98
CA GLY A 332 -16.01 7.98 -19.02
C GLY A 332 -16.48 6.51 -18.97
N THR A 333 -17.23 6.06 -19.99
CA THR A 333 -17.79 4.71 -20.03
C THR A 333 -16.72 3.69 -20.38
N LEU A 334 -16.65 2.63 -19.58
CA LEU A 334 -15.87 1.42 -19.83
C LEU A 334 -16.79 0.41 -20.51
N GLN A 335 -16.33 -0.23 -21.58
CA GLN A 335 -17.15 -1.17 -22.32
C GLN A 335 -16.34 -2.42 -22.72
N THR A 336 -16.98 -3.57 -22.63
CA THR A 336 -16.54 -4.80 -23.29
C THR A 336 -17.58 -5.22 -24.30
N LEU A 337 -17.14 -5.68 -25.47
CA LEU A 337 -18.04 -6.01 -26.58
C LEU A 337 -17.60 -7.28 -27.28
N ALA A 338 -18.58 -8.11 -27.63
CA ALA A 338 -18.43 -9.28 -28.47
C ALA A 338 -19.34 -9.12 -29.69
N ARG A 339 -18.77 -9.06 -30.89
CA ARG A 339 -19.50 -8.88 -32.15
C ARG A 339 -19.19 -9.99 -33.12
N ARG A 340 -20.19 -10.68 -33.65
CA ARG A 340 -19.95 -11.72 -34.66
C ARG A 340 -19.69 -11.12 -36.03
N PRO A 341 -19.01 -11.83 -36.94
CA PRO A 341 -18.91 -11.43 -38.34
C PRO A 341 -20.30 -11.15 -38.94
N ALA A 342 -20.37 -10.20 -39.87
CA ALA A 342 -21.61 -9.91 -40.57
C ALA A 342 -22.03 -11.09 -41.45
N GLU A 343 -23.32 -11.41 -41.46
CA GLU A 343 -23.90 -12.49 -42.23
C GLU A 343 -25.03 -11.94 -43.12
N THR A 344 -25.09 -12.44 -44.36
CA THR A 344 -26.12 -12.07 -45.34
C THR A 344 -27.28 -13.07 -45.28
N ILE A 345 -28.46 -12.57 -44.96
CA ILE A 345 -29.68 -13.35 -44.79
C ILE A 345 -30.53 -13.20 -46.05
N ALA A 346 -30.79 -14.31 -46.74
CA ALA A 346 -31.60 -14.32 -47.94
C ALA A 346 -33.09 -13.97 -47.66
N PRO A 347 -33.84 -13.49 -48.67
CA PRO A 347 -35.29 -13.31 -48.58
C PRO A 347 -35.99 -14.58 -48.09
N GLY A 348 -36.87 -14.45 -47.10
CA GLY A 348 -37.60 -15.55 -46.48
C GLY A 348 -36.78 -16.44 -45.54
N ALA A 349 -35.48 -16.17 -45.38
CA ALA A 349 -34.62 -16.91 -44.46
C ALA A 349 -34.66 -16.30 -43.05
N ALA A 350 -34.24 -17.10 -42.08
CA ALA A 350 -34.03 -16.66 -40.71
C ALA A 350 -32.75 -17.26 -40.16
N VAL A 351 -32.06 -16.50 -39.31
CA VAL A 351 -30.85 -16.93 -38.62
C VAL A 351 -31.02 -16.73 -37.12
N GLU A 352 -30.33 -17.56 -36.35
CA GLU A 352 -30.40 -17.57 -34.90
C GLU A 352 -28.98 -17.56 -34.32
N TYR A 353 -28.79 -16.77 -33.28
CA TYR A 353 -27.53 -16.64 -32.57
C TYR A 353 -27.76 -16.75 -31.08
N ARG A 354 -26.89 -17.52 -30.42
CA ARG A 354 -26.92 -17.71 -28.99
C ARG A 354 -25.69 -17.09 -28.35
N THR A 355 -25.92 -16.31 -27.30
CA THR A 355 -24.86 -15.75 -26.43
C THR A 355 -25.23 -16.08 -24.99
N LEU A 356 -24.26 -16.58 -24.24
CA LEU A 356 -24.39 -16.76 -22.80
C LEU A 356 -23.88 -15.50 -22.09
N VAL A 357 -24.54 -15.12 -21.00
CA VAL A 357 -24.13 -14.01 -20.14
C VAL A 357 -24.01 -14.54 -18.73
N PHE A 358 -22.80 -14.59 -18.20
CA PHE A 358 -22.62 -14.80 -16.77
C PHE A 358 -22.74 -13.44 -16.08
N ALA A 359 -23.56 -13.34 -15.03
CA ALA A 359 -23.67 -12.15 -14.20
C ALA A 359 -23.87 -12.56 -12.74
N GLY A 360 -22.79 -12.70 -11.98
CA GLY A 360 -22.89 -13.21 -10.63
C GLY A 360 -21.61 -13.33 -9.83
N ALA A 361 -21.67 -14.16 -8.81
CA ALA A 361 -20.61 -14.42 -7.85
C ALA A 361 -19.59 -15.42 -8.39
N LYS A 362 -18.30 -15.16 -8.15
CA LYS A 362 -17.19 -16.03 -8.58
C LYS A 362 -17.01 -17.28 -7.72
N GLU A 363 -18.08 -18.06 -7.60
CA GLU A 363 -18.09 -19.35 -6.92
C GLU A 363 -17.33 -20.38 -7.76
N TRP A 364 -16.34 -21.04 -7.14
CA TRP A 364 -15.47 -21.95 -7.87
C TRP A 364 -16.22 -23.16 -8.44
N GLU A 365 -17.14 -23.75 -7.68
CA GLU A 365 -17.93 -24.90 -8.14
C GLU A 365 -18.82 -24.52 -9.32
N THR A 366 -19.53 -23.40 -9.22
CA THR A 366 -20.44 -22.85 -10.24
C THR A 366 -19.72 -22.58 -11.56
N ILE A 367 -18.63 -21.81 -11.53
CA ILE A 367 -17.83 -21.51 -12.73
C ILE A 367 -17.25 -22.79 -13.34
N ARG A 368 -16.73 -23.70 -12.51
CA ARG A 368 -16.18 -24.99 -12.96
C ARG A 368 -17.28 -25.86 -13.59
N ASN A 369 -18.48 -25.87 -13.04
CA ASN A 369 -19.60 -26.63 -13.57
C ASN A 369 -20.01 -26.08 -14.94
N TYR A 370 -20.17 -24.77 -15.08
CA TYR A 370 -20.41 -24.14 -16.38
C TYR A 370 -19.32 -24.46 -17.40
N GLN A 371 -18.05 -24.36 -17.02
CA GLN A 371 -16.92 -24.74 -17.88
C GLN A 371 -17.09 -26.17 -18.42
N ASN A 372 -17.36 -27.13 -17.54
CA ASN A 372 -17.35 -28.54 -17.90
C ASN A 372 -18.64 -28.99 -18.62
N VAL A 373 -19.79 -28.43 -18.25
CA VAL A 373 -21.10 -28.82 -18.78
C VAL A 373 -21.42 -28.09 -20.07
N LEU A 374 -21.12 -26.79 -20.14
CA LEU A 374 -21.40 -25.95 -21.31
C LEU A 374 -20.21 -25.88 -22.29
N GLY A 375 -19.05 -26.44 -21.92
CA GLY A 375 -17.87 -26.49 -22.79
C GLY A 375 -17.20 -25.14 -23.00
N ILE A 376 -17.33 -24.21 -22.04
CA ILE A 376 -16.76 -22.86 -22.16
C ILE A 376 -15.24 -22.96 -21.94
N ASP A 377 -14.43 -22.57 -22.93
CA ASP A 377 -12.98 -22.74 -22.82
C ASP A 377 -12.38 -21.95 -21.64
N ARG A 378 -11.62 -22.65 -20.81
CA ARG A 378 -10.86 -22.13 -19.67
C ARG A 378 -11.64 -21.12 -18.79
N PHE A 379 -12.96 -21.27 -18.65
CA PHE A 379 -13.79 -20.32 -17.90
C PHE A 379 -13.39 -20.18 -16.42
N LEU A 380 -12.80 -21.23 -15.83
CA LEU A 380 -12.25 -21.19 -14.46
C LEU A 380 -11.08 -20.20 -14.30
N ASP A 381 -10.44 -19.80 -15.40
CA ASP A 381 -9.37 -18.80 -15.40
C ASP A 381 -9.90 -17.36 -15.35
N SER A 382 -11.22 -17.16 -15.31
CA SER A 382 -11.86 -15.88 -14.92
C SER A 382 -11.64 -15.54 -13.44
N ILE A 383 -11.32 -16.55 -12.61
CA ILE A 383 -10.81 -16.33 -11.25
C ILE A 383 -9.32 -16.05 -11.36
N ASP A 384 -8.88 -14.92 -10.82
CA ASP A 384 -7.47 -14.57 -10.82
C ASP A 384 -6.68 -15.50 -9.89
N TRP A 385 -5.93 -16.43 -10.48
CA TRP A 385 -5.08 -17.40 -9.78
C TRP A 385 -3.67 -16.90 -9.48
N GLY A 386 -3.31 -15.70 -9.97
CA GLY A 386 -1.99 -15.09 -9.85
C GLY A 386 -0.87 -15.86 -10.55
N TRP A 387 0.36 -15.37 -10.41
CA TRP A 387 1.53 -15.92 -11.10
C TRP A 387 1.87 -17.37 -10.70
N PHE A 388 1.51 -17.77 -9.48
CA PHE A 388 1.73 -19.12 -8.95
C PHE A 388 0.50 -20.02 -9.13
N TRP A 389 -0.21 -19.90 -10.26
CA TRP A 389 -1.44 -20.65 -10.55
C TRP A 389 -1.33 -22.17 -10.34
N PHE A 390 -0.15 -22.73 -10.61
CA PHE A 390 0.16 -24.15 -10.43
C PHE A 390 0.26 -24.59 -8.94
N LEU A 391 0.42 -23.63 -8.02
CA LEU A 391 0.29 -23.85 -6.57
C LEU A 391 -1.08 -23.42 -6.05
N THR A 392 -1.61 -22.27 -6.50
CA THR A 392 -2.88 -21.73 -6.00
C THR A 392 -4.07 -22.64 -6.30
N LYS A 393 -4.20 -23.15 -7.53
CA LYS A 393 -5.31 -24.04 -7.90
C LYS A 393 -5.35 -25.33 -7.05
N PRO A 394 -4.26 -26.10 -6.90
CA PRO A 394 -4.27 -27.27 -6.00
C PRO A 394 -4.51 -26.91 -4.52
N MET A 395 -3.98 -25.78 -4.06
CA MET A 395 -4.17 -25.33 -2.68
C MET A 395 -5.62 -24.92 -2.40
N PHE A 396 -6.25 -24.20 -3.33
CA PHE A 396 -7.68 -23.89 -3.26
C PHE A 396 -8.50 -25.17 -3.30
N TRP A 397 -8.22 -26.08 -4.24
CA TRP A 397 -8.91 -27.37 -4.32
C TRP A 397 -8.86 -28.10 -2.97
N LEU A 398 -7.67 -28.18 -2.36
CA LEU A 398 -7.52 -28.80 -1.05
C LEU A 398 -8.27 -28.04 0.05
N LEU A 399 -8.20 -26.70 0.07
CA LEU A 399 -8.92 -25.85 1.03
C LEU A 399 -10.43 -26.09 0.95
N HIS A 400 -10.98 -26.11 -0.27
CA HIS A 400 -12.38 -26.34 -0.56
C HIS A 400 -12.86 -27.68 -0.04
N HIS A 401 -12.12 -28.76 -0.30
CA HIS A 401 -12.47 -30.10 0.18
C HIS A 401 -12.35 -30.19 1.72
N LEU A 402 -11.33 -29.57 2.31
CA LEU A 402 -11.21 -29.49 3.77
C LEU A 402 -12.38 -28.70 4.38
N HIS A 403 -12.83 -27.64 3.72
CA HIS A 403 -13.99 -26.86 4.14
C HIS A 403 -15.28 -27.68 4.07
N GLN A 404 -15.53 -28.40 2.96
CA GLN A 404 -16.68 -29.28 2.83
C GLN A 404 -16.70 -30.40 3.89
N MET A 405 -15.53 -30.95 4.25
CA MET A 405 -15.43 -31.99 5.28
C MET A 405 -15.60 -31.47 6.71
N ILE A 406 -15.08 -30.28 7.02
CA ILE A 406 -15.07 -29.71 8.38
C ILE A 406 -16.30 -28.84 8.65
N GLY A 407 -16.86 -28.22 7.61
CA GLY A 407 -17.97 -27.27 7.70
C GLY A 407 -17.59 -25.89 8.26
N ASN A 408 -16.29 -25.57 8.36
CA ASN A 408 -15.83 -24.29 8.89
C ASN A 408 -14.50 -23.84 8.26
N MET A 409 -14.52 -22.69 7.61
CA MET A 409 -13.40 -22.20 6.80
C MET A 409 -12.15 -21.90 7.65
N GLY A 410 -12.30 -21.36 8.86
CA GLY A 410 -11.16 -21.06 9.72
C GLY A 410 -10.39 -22.32 10.14
N TRP A 411 -11.11 -23.40 10.47
CA TRP A 411 -10.49 -24.70 10.75
C TRP A 411 -9.89 -25.35 9.49
N ALA A 412 -10.52 -25.17 8.32
CA ALA A 412 -9.98 -25.63 7.04
C ALA A 412 -8.64 -24.96 6.69
N ILE A 413 -8.49 -23.65 6.93
CA ILE A 413 -7.22 -22.92 6.76
C ILE A 413 -6.12 -23.52 7.66
N ILE A 414 -6.42 -23.81 8.92
CA ILE A 414 -5.46 -24.44 9.85
C ILE A 414 -5.09 -25.85 9.37
N ALA A 415 -6.06 -26.66 8.95
CA ALA A 415 -5.85 -28.00 8.43
C ALA A 415 -4.99 -27.99 7.16
N LEU A 416 -5.27 -27.08 6.22
CA LEU A 416 -4.46 -26.88 5.02
C LEU A 416 -3.01 -26.56 5.39
N THR A 417 -2.82 -25.67 6.35
CA THR A 417 -1.48 -25.30 6.84
C THR A 417 -0.73 -26.51 7.39
N LEU A 418 -1.41 -27.37 8.17
CA LEU A 418 -0.83 -28.61 8.68
C LEU A 418 -0.42 -29.57 7.56
N VAL A 419 -1.26 -29.75 6.54
CA VAL A 419 -0.98 -30.61 5.38
C VAL A 419 0.25 -30.11 4.63
N ILE A 420 0.30 -28.81 4.31
CA ILE A 420 1.45 -28.20 3.64
C ILE A 420 2.72 -28.39 4.46
N LYS A 421 2.65 -28.18 5.78
CA LYS A 421 3.79 -28.38 6.70
C LYS A 421 4.25 -29.83 6.77
N ALA A 422 3.33 -30.79 6.70
CA ALA A 422 3.66 -32.20 6.64
C ALA A 422 4.40 -32.55 5.33
N LEU A 423 3.97 -32.00 4.20
CA LEU A 423 4.63 -32.20 2.90
C LEU A 423 6.06 -31.64 2.89
N VAL A 424 6.28 -30.46 3.46
CA VAL A 424 7.63 -29.86 3.53
C VAL A 424 8.46 -30.30 4.74
N LEU A 425 7.94 -31.20 5.59
CA LEU A 425 8.60 -31.67 6.82
C LEU A 425 10.01 -32.23 6.59
N PRO A 426 10.32 -33.03 5.56
CA PRO A 426 11.67 -33.54 5.33
C PRO A 426 12.69 -32.42 5.10
N LEU A 427 12.29 -31.38 4.36
CA LEU A 427 13.11 -30.21 4.10
C LEU A 427 13.30 -29.37 5.37
N ALA A 428 12.20 -29.14 6.10
CA ALA A 428 12.21 -28.43 7.37
C ALA A 428 13.11 -29.13 8.39
N TRP A 429 13.07 -30.46 8.47
CA TRP A 429 13.95 -31.27 9.32
C TRP A 429 15.43 -30.99 9.03
N LYS A 430 15.83 -31.02 7.75
CA LYS A 430 17.21 -30.75 7.34
C LYS A 430 17.65 -29.32 7.71
N SER A 431 16.74 -28.35 7.62
CA SER A 431 17.05 -26.97 7.97
C SER A 431 17.15 -26.73 9.47
N TYR A 432 16.16 -27.19 10.24
CA TYR A 432 16.13 -27.01 11.69
C TYR A 432 17.25 -27.79 12.40
N SER A 433 17.64 -28.95 11.89
CA SER A 433 18.83 -29.67 12.38
C SER A 433 20.12 -28.89 12.12
N SER A 434 20.27 -28.21 10.97
CA SER A 434 21.39 -27.30 10.73
C SER A 434 21.38 -26.10 11.69
N MET A 435 20.19 -25.53 11.95
CA MET A 435 20.03 -24.43 12.91
C MET A 435 20.37 -24.83 14.35
N ALA A 436 19.98 -26.03 14.78
CA ALA A 436 20.35 -26.56 16.10
C ALA A 436 21.88 -26.59 16.27
N ARG A 437 22.61 -27.09 15.27
CA ARG A 437 24.09 -27.12 15.26
C ARG A 437 24.70 -25.72 15.21
N MET A 438 24.12 -24.78 14.46
CA MET A 438 24.59 -23.38 14.48
C MET A 438 24.47 -22.76 15.87
N ARG A 439 23.42 -23.10 16.62
CA ARG A 439 23.19 -22.62 17.99
C ARG A 439 24.20 -23.21 18.98
N GLU A 440 24.60 -24.47 18.80
CA GLU A 440 25.69 -25.09 19.59
C GLU A 440 27.04 -24.39 19.38
N LEU A 441 27.31 -23.88 18.17
CA LEU A 441 28.54 -23.16 17.85
C LEU A 441 28.53 -21.69 18.32
N GLN A 442 27.41 -21.18 18.82
CA GLN A 442 27.25 -19.78 19.23
C GLN A 442 28.30 -19.31 20.27
N PRO A 443 28.66 -20.09 21.32
CA PRO A 443 29.71 -19.70 22.26
C PRO A 443 31.09 -19.60 21.59
N GLN A 444 31.37 -20.46 20.60
CA GLN A 444 32.63 -20.43 19.85
C GLN A 444 32.68 -19.23 18.91
N MET A 445 31.54 -18.82 18.34
CA MET A 445 31.45 -17.58 17.57
C MET A 445 31.67 -16.34 18.43
N GLU A 446 31.11 -16.32 19.64
CA GLU A 446 31.32 -15.22 20.60
C GLU A 446 32.79 -15.13 21.02
N ALA A 447 33.42 -16.26 21.37
CA ALA A 447 34.84 -16.32 21.69
C ALA A 447 35.74 -15.93 20.50
N LEU A 448 35.38 -16.31 19.27
CA LEU A 448 36.09 -15.87 18.06
C LEU A 448 35.98 -14.35 17.86
N ARG A 449 34.81 -13.79 18.14
CA ARG A 449 34.58 -12.34 18.01
C ARG A 449 35.34 -11.53 19.05
N GLU A 450 35.40 -12.01 20.29
CA GLU A 450 36.25 -11.41 21.33
C GLU A 450 37.74 -11.46 20.94
N LYS A 451 38.20 -12.55 20.30
CA LYS A 451 39.59 -12.69 19.84
C LYS A 451 39.94 -11.81 18.64
N VAL A 452 39.03 -11.66 17.67
CA VAL A 452 39.29 -10.97 16.39
C VAL A 452 39.01 -9.46 16.47
N GLY A 453 38.16 -9.01 17.39
CA GLY A 453 37.84 -7.59 17.56
C GLY A 453 37.10 -6.99 16.36
N ASP A 454 37.53 -5.82 15.89
CA ASP A 454 36.84 -5.03 14.85
C ASP A 454 37.18 -5.43 13.39
N ASP A 455 38.07 -6.40 13.17
CA ASP A 455 38.40 -6.88 11.82
C ASP A 455 37.25 -7.75 11.26
N ARG A 456 36.33 -7.09 10.55
CA ARG A 456 35.18 -7.73 9.91
C ARG A 456 35.56 -8.82 8.90
N MET A 457 36.69 -8.67 8.21
CA MET A 457 37.10 -9.61 7.18
C MET A 457 37.68 -10.88 7.81
N ALA A 458 38.55 -10.73 8.80
CA ALA A 458 39.06 -11.86 9.58
C ALA A 458 37.94 -12.57 10.35
N LEU A 459 36.97 -11.81 10.89
CA LEU A 459 35.82 -12.37 11.59
C LEU A 459 34.93 -13.21 10.65
N GLN A 460 34.64 -12.70 9.45
CA GLN A 460 33.83 -13.41 8.46
C GLN A 460 34.54 -14.69 7.97
N GLN A 461 35.85 -14.63 7.73
CA GLN A 461 36.65 -15.81 7.36
C GLN A 461 36.72 -16.85 8.49
N GLY A 462 36.91 -16.40 9.74
CA GLY A 462 36.94 -17.26 10.91
C GLY A 462 35.61 -17.96 11.16
N ILE A 463 34.48 -17.24 11.04
CA ILE A 463 33.14 -17.81 11.14
C ILE A 463 32.90 -18.86 10.04
N MET A 464 33.32 -18.57 8.79
CA MET A 464 33.16 -19.52 7.68
C MET A 464 34.06 -20.75 7.82
N LYS A 465 35.26 -20.60 8.39
CA LYS A 465 36.14 -21.72 8.74
C LYS A 465 35.51 -22.56 9.86
N LEU A 466 35.00 -21.93 10.91
CA LEU A 466 34.30 -22.60 12.00
C LEU A 466 33.11 -23.44 11.50
N TYR A 467 32.31 -22.91 10.57
CA TYR A 467 31.22 -23.65 9.94
C TYR A 467 31.71 -24.83 9.10
N ARG A 468 32.78 -24.67 8.31
CA ARG A 468 33.38 -25.77 7.53
C ARG A 468 33.94 -26.88 8.43
N ASP A 469 34.69 -26.50 9.46
CA ASP A 469 35.33 -27.44 10.39
C ASP A 469 34.28 -28.26 11.15
N ASN A 470 33.14 -27.66 11.49
CA ASN A 470 32.02 -28.33 12.16
C ASN A 470 30.97 -28.91 11.18
N LYS A 471 31.22 -28.89 9.86
CA LYS A 471 30.33 -29.40 8.81
C LYS A 471 28.89 -28.84 8.89
N VAL A 472 28.77 -27.57 9.26
CA VAL A 472 27.50 -26.84 9.33
C VAL A 472 27.35 -25.98 8.08
N ASN A 473 26.23 -26.12 7.37
CA ASN A 473 25.94 -25.31 6.19
C ASN A 473 25.04 -24.13 6.57
N PRO A 474 25.55 -22.88 6.53
CA PRO A 474 24.76 -21.69 6.86
C PRO A 474 23.58 -21.46 5.90
N ALA A 475 23.71 -21.86 4.62
CA ALA A 475 22.63 -21.75 3.63
C ALA A 475 21.49 -22.74 3.88
N SER A 476 21.72 -23.82 4.64
CA SER A 476 20.64 -24.75 5.00
C SER A 476 19.61 -24.11 5.95
N GLY A 477 19.96 -23.00 6.62
CA GLY A 477 19.02 -22.25 7.47
C GLY A 477 18.01 -21.40 6.71
N CYS A 478 18.35 -20.89 5.52
CA CYS A 478 17.45 -20.07 4.70
C CYS A 478 16.66 -20.86 3.64
N LEU A 479 17.04 -22.11 3.39
CA LEU A 479 16.39 -22.96 2.38
C LEU A 479 14.86 -23.14 2.58
N PRO A 480 14.34 -23.32 3.80
CA PRO A 480 12.88 -23.36 4.00
C PRO A 480 12.20 -22.03 3.70
N ILE A 481 12.88 -20.90 3.95
CA ILE A 481 12.32 -19.57 3.67
C ILE A 481 12.11 -19.41 2.17
N LEU A 482 13.07 -19.84 1.35
CA LEU A 482 12.96 -19.78 -0.11
C LEU A 482 11.77 -20.59 -0.65
N VAL A 483 11.56 -21.81 -0.13
CA VAL A 483 10.41 -22.64 -0.53
C VAL A 483 9.09 -22.09 0.02
N GLN A 484 9.12 -21.49 1.22
CA GLN A 484 7.95 -20.92 1.85
C GLN A 484 7.46 -19.65 1.13
N ILE A 485 8.32 -18.89 0.47
CA ILE A 485 7.94 -17.64 -0.23
C ILE A 485 6.86 -17.90 -1.30
N PRO A 486 7.04 -18.78 -2.31
CA PRO A 486 5.99 -19.08 -3.28
C PRO A 486 4.72 -19.66 -2.65
N ILE A 487 4.86 -20.54 -1.65
CA ILE A 487 3.71 -21.12 -0.93
C ILE A 487 2.92 -20.03 -0.20
N PHE A 488 3.62 -19.06 0.40
CA PHE A 488 3.00 -17.94 1.07
C PHE A 488 2.20 -17.08 0.09
N PHE A 489 2.81 -16.67 -1.03
CA PHE A 489 2.12 -15.88 -2.06
C PHE A 489 0.91 -16.63 -2.62
N ALA A 490 1.05 -17.94 -2.85
CA ALA A 490 -0.06 -18.77 -3.32
C ALA A 490 -1.20 -18.82 -2.30
N LEU A 491 -0.91 -19.07 -1.02
CA LEU A 491 -1.96 -19.12 0.00
C LEU A 491 -2.61 -17.77 0.23
N TYR A 492 -1.79 -16.72 0.27
CA TYR A 492 -2.26 -15.34 0.40
C TYR A 492 -3.26 -15.02 -0.72
N LYS A 493 -2.91 -15.35 -1.96
CA LYS A 493 -3.79 -15.20 -3.13
C LYS A 493 -5.10 -15.96 -2.95
N VAL A 494 -5.02 -17.26 -2.61
CA VAL A 494 -6.19 -18.11 -2.38
C VAL A 494 -7.11 -17.47 -1.34
N ILE A 495 -6.63 -17.15 -0.15
CA ILE A 495 -7.44 -16.55 0.93
C ILE A 495 -8.05 -15.20 0.50
N PHE A 496 -7.34 -14.42 -0.32
CA PHE A 496 -7.79 -13.10 -0.73
C PHE A 496 -8.93 -13.13 -1.77
N VAL A 497 -8.84 -14.03 -2.76
CA VAL A 497 -9.79 -14.07 -3.91
C VAL A 497 -10.96 -15.04 -3.71
N THR A 498 -10.87 -15.94 -2.73
CA THR A 498 -11.91 -16.94 -2.41
C THR A 498 -13.15 -16.25 -1.84
N ILE A 499 -14.26 -16.30 -2.57
CA ILE A 499 -15.54 -15.73 -2.13
C ILE A 499 -16.13 -16.50 -0.94
N GLU A 500 -15.78 -17.77 -0.80
CA GLU A 500 -16.18 -18.66 0.29
C GLU A 500 -15.63 -18.21 1.65
N LEU A 501 -14.69 -17.27 1.70
CA LEU A 501 -14.25 -16.61 2.93
C LEU A 501 -15.09 -15.39 3.29
N ARG A 502 -15.81 -14.81 2.33
CA ARG A 502 -16.64 -13.63 2.53
C ARG A 502 -17.76 -13.96 3.51
N HIS A 503 -17.84 -13.20 4.61
CA HIS A 503 -18.83 -13.42 5.67
C HIS A 503 -18.74 -14.82 6.31
N ALA A 504 -17.63 -15.55 6.12
CA ALA A 504 -17.45 -16.87 6.69
C ALA A 504 -17.08 -16.76 8.17
N PRO A 505 -17.85 -17.35 9.09
CA PRO A 505 -17.54 -17.31 10.51
C PRO A 505 -16.43 -18.31 10.85
N TRP A 506 -15.69 -18.04 11.93
CA TRP A 506 -14.76 -19.00 12.51
C TRP A 506 -15.15 -19.41 13.92
N ILE A 507 -14.79 -18.58 14.92
CA ILE A 507 -15.10 -18.81 16.33
C ILE A 507 -15.39 -17.48 17.02
N LEU A 508 -16.23 -17.53 18.05
CA LEU A 508 -16.50 -16.43 18.99
C LEU A 508 -16.89 -15.12 18.25
N TRP A 509 -16.00 -14.12 18.24
CA TRP A 509 -16.24 -12.79 17.66
C TRP A 509 -15.91 -12.70 16.16
N ILE A 510 -15.22 -13.69 15.58
CA ILE A 510 -14.86 -13.69 14.15
C ILE A 510 -16.05 -14.21 13.34
N ARG A 511 -16.81 -13.27 12.79
CA ARG A 511 -17.97 -13.52 11.92
C ARG A 511 -17.65 -13.42 10.42
N ASP A 512 -16.49 -12.86 10.08
CA ASP A 512 -16.03 -12.71 8.70
C ASP A 512 -14.52 -12.91 8.58
N LEU A 513 -14.10 -13.98 7.90
CA LEU A 513 -12.71 -14.29 7.63
C LEU A 513 -12.09 -13.43 6.53
N SER A 514 -12.90 -12.78 5.70
CA SER A 514 -12.44 -11.87 4.64
C SER A 514 -12.20 -10.43 5.10
N ALA A 515 -12.80 -10.05 6.23
CA ALA A 515 -12.64 -8.73 6.84
C ALA A 515 -11.59 -8.73 7.98
N PRO A 516 -11.05 -7.56 8.35
CA PRO A 516 -10.17 -7.42 9.52
C PRO A 516 -10.84 -7.86 10.82
N ASP A 517 -10.04 -8.15 11.85
CA ASP A 517 -10.54 -8.50 13.18
C ASP A 517 -11.41 -7.36 13.75
N PRO A 518 -12.71 -7.58 14.05
CA PRO A 518 -13.61 -6.52 14.52
C PRO A 518 -13.36 -6.13 15.99
N THR A 519 -12.46 -6.82 16.69
CA THR A 519 -12.10 -6.49 18.07
C THR A 519 -11.03 -5.41 18.14
N SER A 520 -11.05 -4.63 19.21
CA SER A 520 -10.08 -3.57 19.46
C SER A 520 -9.98 -3.27 20.95
N ILE A 521 -8.82 -2.83 21.42
CA ILE A 521 -8.68 -2.26 22.77
C ILE A 521 -9.73 -1.15 23.00
N LEU A 522 -10.11 -0.40 21.96
CA LEU A 522 -11.05 0.73 22.02
C LEU A 522 -12.51 0.32 22.18
N ASN A 523 -12.89 -0.89 21.74
CA ASN A 523 -14.21 -1.48 22.00
C ASN A 523 -14.15 -2.56 23.10
N LEU A 524 -13.10 -2.53 23.93
CA LEU A 524 -12.82 -3.53 24.96
C LEU A 524 -12.88 -4.97 24.42
N PHE A 525 -12.27 -5.18 23.27
CA PHE A 525 -12.24 -6.45 22.54
C PHE A 525 -13.65 -6.99 22.21
N GLY A 526 -14.55 -6.11 21.80
CA GLY A 526 -15.93 -6.43 21.43
C GLY A 526 -16.93 -6.48 22.60
N LEU A 527 -16.52 -6.09 23.81
CA LEU A 527 -17.44 -5.90 24.95
C LEU A 527 -18.36 -4.69 24.77
N LEU A 528 -17.92 -3.69 24.00
CA LEU A 528 -18.69 -2.49 23.72
C LEU A 528 -19.33 -2.58 22.32
N PRO A 529 -20.55 -2.04 22.12
CA PRO A 529 -21.36 -2.31 20.93
C PRO A 529 -20.94 -1.52 19.68
N TRP A 530 -19.88 -0.70 19.74
CA TRP A 530 -19.40 0.06 18.58
C TRP A 530 -18.22 -0.63 17.88
N GLY A 531 -18.14 -0.42 16.57
CA GLY A 531 -17.09 -0.95 15.71
C GLY A 531 -15.71 -0.35 15.94
N THR A 532 -14.71 -0.92 15.27
CA THR A 532 -13.36 -0.35 15.22
C THR A 532 -13.36 0.96 14.43
N PRO A 533 -12.46 1.92 14.75
CA PRO A 533 -12.31 3.13 13.93
C PRO A 533 -12.01 2.79 12.46
N GLU A 534 -12.46 3.62 11.53
CA GLU A 534 -12.22 3.43 10.09
C GLU A 534 -10.72 3.42 9.72
N VAL A 535 -10.40 2.63 8.69
CA VAL A 535 -9.04 2.49 8.13
C VAL A 535 -8.63 3.82 7.47
N GLY A 536 -7.99 4.69 8.25
CA GLY A 536 -7.64 6.06 7.84
C GLY A 536 -7.82 7.09 8.95
N SER A 537 -8.63 6.76 9.96
CA SER A 537 -8.79 7.57 11.17
C SER A 537 -7.51 7.58 12.00
N PHE A 538 -7.18 8.73 12.62
CA PHE A 538 -6.08 8.85 13.59
C PHE A 538 -6.19 7.81 14.72
N PHE A 539 -7.41 7.44 15.11
CA PHE A 539 -7.66 6.47 16.18
C PHE A 539 -7.41 5.02 15.77
N HIS A 540 -7.35 4.72 14.47
CA HIS A 540 -7.13 3.36 13.97
C HIS A 540 -5.76 2.80 14.37
N ILE A 541 -4.74 3.66 14.52
CA ILE A 541 -3.39 3.27 14.97
C ILE A 541 -3.41 2.65 16.39
N PHE A 542 -4.37 3.06 17.22
CA PHE A 542 -4.55 2.53 18.58
C PHE A 542 -5.53 1.34 18.64
N SER A 543 -6.08 0.94 17.49
CA SER A 543 -7.04 -0.14 17.38
C SER A 543 -6.32 -1.49 17.18
N ILE A 544 -5.95 -2.14 18.27
CA ILE A 544 -5.32 -3.47 18.23
C ILE A 544 -6.37 -4.53 18.61
N GLY A 545 -6.66 -5.44 17.68
CA GLY A 545 -7.54 -6.59 17.91
C GLY A 545 -6.86 -7.77 18.61
N VAL A 546 -7.64 -8.81 18.91
CA VAL A 546 -7.14 -10.03 19.56
C VAL A 546 -6.23 -10.84 18.63
N LEU A 547 -6.62 -11.04 17.36
CA LEU A 547 -5.83 -11.82 16.40
C LEU A 547 -4.45 -11.20 16.13
N PRO A 548 -4.31 -9.88 15.90
CA PRO A 548 -3.00 -9.29 15.70
C PRO A 548 -2.09 -9.43 16.94
N ILE A 549 -2.66 -9.37 18.15
CA ILE A 549 -1.91 -9.67 19.40
C ILE A 549 -1.43 -11.12 19.40
N CYS A 550 -2.32 -12.07 19.10
CA CYS A 550 -1.96 -13.49 18.99
C CYS A 550 -0.89 -13.72 17.91
N LEU A 551 -0.95 -13.00 16.79
CA LEU A 551 0.06 -13.02 15.75
C LEU A 551 1.41 -12.55 16.29
N GLY A 552 1.47 -11.37 16.91
CA GLY A 552 2.70 -10.84 17.50
C GLY A 552 3.32 -11.79 18.53
N ILE A 553 2.50 -12.39 19.40
CA ILE A 553 2.95 -13.41 20.37
C ILE A 553 3.48 -14.65 19.65
N SER A 554 2.79 -15.15 18.63
CA SER A 554 3.20 -16.34 17.87
C SER A 554 4.54 -16.12 17.15
N MET A 555 4.73 -14.96 16.53
CA MET A 555 5.97 -14.56 15.87
C MET A 555 7.11 -14.42 16.90
N TRP A 556 6.83 -13.82 18.05
CA TRP A 556 7.80 -13.69 19.14
C TRP A 556 8.25 -15.07 19.65
N LEU A 557 7.31 -16.00 19.86
CA LEU A 557 7.61 -17.38 20.26
C LEU A 557 8.50 -18.09 19.24
N GLN A 558 8.14 -18.01 17.95
CA GLN A 558 8.91 -18.60 16.86
C GLN A 558 10.32 -18.00 16.80
N GLN A 559 10.45 -16.67 16.96
CA GLN A 559 11.73 -15.98 16.94
C GLN A 559 12.68 -16.44 18.05
N LYS A 560 12.19 -16.85 19.23
CA LYS A 560 13.04 -17.37 20.31
C LYS A 560 13.77 -18.68 19.96
N LEU A 561 13.26 -19.42 18.99
CA LEU A 561 13.91 -20.64 18.51
C LEU A 561 14.98 -20.34 17.44
N ASN A 562 14.88 -19.21 16.75
CA ASN A 562 15.83 -18.82 15.71
C ASN A 562 17.18 -18.38 16.29
N PRO A 563 18.30 -18.66 15.60
CA PRO A 563 19.61 -18.15 15.99
C PRO A 563 19.60 -16.63 16.07
N VAL A 564 20.15 -16.09 17.15
CA VAL A 564 20.20 -14.65 17.35
C VAL A 564 21.29 -14.08 16.43
N PRO A 565 20.99 -13.07 15.57
CA PRO A 565 22.00 -12.45 14.73
C PRO A 565 23.20 -11.97 15.54
N PRO A 566 24.44 -12.10 15.05
CA PRO A 566 25.61 -11.62 15.79
C PRO A 566 25.57 -10.10 15.93
N ASP A 567 25.13 -9.37 14.92
CA ASP A 567 25.12 -7.92 14.93
C ASP A 567 24.09 -7.34 15.94
N PRO A 568 24.50 -6.56 16.96
CA PRO A 568 23.60 -6.02 18.00
C PRO A 568 22.40 -5.24 17.46
N THR A 569 22.53 -4.64 16.30
CA THR A 569 21.42 -3.96 15.67
C THR A 569 20.47 -4.90 15.00
N GLN A 570 20.96 -5.82 14.16
CA GLN A 570 20.06 -6.76 13.50
C GLN A 570 19.23 -7.45 14.58
N ARG A 571 19.84 -7.85 15.71
CA ARG A 571 19.14 -8.34 16.90
C ARG A 571 17.99 -7.43 17.35
N MET A 572 18.22 -6.12 17.43
CA MET A 572 17.20 -5.16 17.82
C MET A 572 16.06 -5.06 16.80
N ILE A 573 16.34 -4.98 15.49
CA ILE A 573 15.29 -4.99 14.44
C ILE A 573 14.42 -6.22 14.60
N PHE A 574 15.07 -7.39 14.64
CA PHE A 574 14.40 -8.66 14.77
C PHE A 574 13.55 -8.69 16.05
N ALA A 575 14.02 -8.15 17.17
CA ALA A 575 13.26 -8.10 18.42
C ALA A 575 11.98 -7.23 18.34
N TRP A 576 11.99 -6.19 17.49
CA TRP A 576 10.83 -5.33 17.25
C TRP A 576 9.88 -5.86 16.17
N MET A 577 10.37 -6.72 15.28
CA MET A 577 9.60 -7.22 14.13
C MET A 577 8.24 -7.84 14.52
N PRO A 578 8.10 -8.73 15.52
CA PRO A 578 6.79 -9.26 15.91
C PRO A 578 5.78 -8.17 16.29
N TRP A 579 6.24 -7.10 16.94
CA TRP A 579 5.39 -6.01 17.38
C TRP A 579 5.01 -5.09 16.23
N ILE A 580 5.94 -4.79 15.32
CA ILE A 580 5.65 -4.01 14.11
C ILE A 580 4.61 -4.74 13.25
N PHE A 581 4.82 -6.04 13.02
CA PHE A 581 3.92 -6.87 12.24
C PHE A 581 2.55 -7.03 12.90
N MET A 582 2.46 -7.06 14.24
CA MET A 582 1.19 -7.01 14.97
C MET A 582 0.37 -5.76 14.64
N PHE A 583 0.96 -4.57 14.54
CA PHE A 583 0.21 -3.37 14.17
C PHE A 583 -0.08 -3.29 12.68
N MET A 584 0.92 -3.59 11.85
CA MET A 584 0.82 -3.48 10.39
C MET A 584 -0.19 -4.46 9.80
N LEU A 585 -0.21 -5.70 10.31
CA LEU A 585 -1.06 -6.75 9.78
C LEU A 585 -2.42 -6.81 10.47
N GLY A 586 -2.67 -5.94 11.45
CA GLY A 586 -3.97 -5.85 12.10
C GLY A 586 -5.10 -5.40 11.18
N THR A 587 -4.75 -4.80 10.04
CA THR A 587 -5.68 -4.29 9.03
C THR A 587 -5.98 -5.32 7.93
N PHE A 588 -5.36 -6.49 7.98
CA PHE A 588 -5.54 -7.55 6.98
C PHE A 588 -6.74 -8.43 7.35
N ALA A 589 -7.28 -9.12 6.34
CA ALA A 589 -8.33 -10.12 6.51
C ALA A 589 -7.98 -11.11 7.62
N SER A 590 -8.92 -11.34 8.54
CA SER A 590 -8.71 -12.16 9.73
C SER A 590 -8.35 -13.61 9.39
N GLY A 591 -8.83 -14.14 8.26
CA GLY A 591 -8.44 -15.46 7.73
C GLY A 591 -6.96 -15.55 7.34
N LEU A 592 -6.36 -14.46 6.84
CA LEU A 592 -4.92 -14.42 6.58
C LEU A 592 -4.13 -14.34 7.88
N VAL A 593 -4.56 -13.51 8.83
CA VAL A 593 -3.92 -13.39 10.14
C VAL A 593 -3.98 -14.73 10.88
N LEU A 594 -5.12 -15.44 10.79
CA LEU A 594 -5.32 -16.78 11.30
C LEU A 594 -4.32 -17.78 10.70
N TYR A 595 -4.16 -17.77 9.37
CA TYR A 595 -3.15 -18.59 8.71
C TYR A 595 -1.75 -18.32 9.29
N TRP A 596 -1.34 -17.06 9.46
CA TRP A 596 -0.02 -16.77 10.01
C TRP A 596 0.15 -17.27 11.43
N ILE A 597 -0.85 -17.06 12.29
CA ILE A 597 -0.84 -17.58 13.67
C ILE A 597 -0.66 -19.10 13.64
N ALA A 598 -1.47 -19.80 12.85
CA ALA A 598 -1.38 -21.26 12.71
C ALA A 598 -0.01 -21.69 12.18
N ASN A 599 0.46 -21.06 11.11
CA ASN A 599 1.77 -21.33 10.52
C ASN A 599 2.91 -21.14 11.51
N ASN A 600 2.90 -20.06 12.30
CA ASN A 600 3.94 -19.76 13.29
C ASN A 600 3.90 -20.75 14.45
N LEU A 601 2.71 -21.08 14.96
CA LEU A 601 2.54 -22.06 16.05
C LEU A 601 2.96 -23.47 15.62
N ILE A 602 2.52 -23.92 14.44
CA ILE A 602 2.90 -25.23 13.87
C ILE A 602 4.42 -25.27 13.66
N THR A 603 4.98 -24.20 13.08
CA THR A 603 6.43 -24.10 12.86
C THR A 603 7.19 -24.11 14.18
N PHE A 604 6.72 -23.40 15.20
CA PHE A 604 7.30 -23.39 16.52
C PHE A 604 7.32 -24.79 17.14
N VAL A 605 6.18 -25.51 17.10
CA VAL A 605 6.09 -26.89 17.61
C VAL A 605 7.05 -27.81 16.85
N GLN A 606 7.04 -27.74 15.51
CA GLN A 606 7.93 -28.52 14.64
C GLN A 606 9.41 -28.26 14.98
N GLN A 607 9.82 -26.99 15.01
CA GLN A 607 11.20 -26.59 15.30
C GLN A 607 11.61 -26.98 16.72
N TYR A 608 10.73 -26.78 17.71
CA TYR A 608 11.00 -27.15 19.11
C TYR A 608 11.25 -28.66 19.25
N LEU A 609 10.39 -29.49 18.64
CA LEU A 609 10.52 -30.95 18.69
C LEU A 609 11.82 -31.44 18.02
N ILE A 610 12.16 -30.89 16.84
CA ILE A 610 13.38 -31.25 16.10
C ILE A 610 14.65 -30.80 16.84
N MET A 611 14.66 -29.58 17.39
CA MET A 611 15.79 -29.09 18.18
C MET A 611 15.98 -29.94 19.45
N ARG A 612 14.89 -30.32 20.11
CA ARG A 612 14.91 -31.19 21.29
C ARG A 612 15.44 -32.58 20.97
N SER A 613 15.10 -33.16 19.82
CA SER A 613 15.65 -34.47 19.41
C SER A 613 17.14 -34.43 19.13
N HIS A 614 17.71 -33.25 18.82
CA HIS A 614 19.14 -33.04 18.65
C HIS A 614 19.87 -32.63 19.94
N GLY A 615 19.22 -32.71 21.11
CA GLY A 615 19.86 -32.46 22.41
C GLY A 615 19.90 -30.99 22.84
N ALA A 616 19.47 -30.06 21.99
CA ALA A 616 19.26 -28.68 22.39
C ALA A 616 18.03 -28.59 23.31
N LYS A 617 18.18 -28.02 24.51
CA LYS A 617 17.05 -27.62 25.36
C LYS A 617 16.84 -26.12 25.17
N PRO A 618 16.09 -25.68 24.13
CA PRO A 618 15.83 -24.26 23.94
C PRO A 618 15.07 -23.74 25.16
N ASP A 619 15.74 -22.90 25.94
CA ASP A 619 15.17 -22.27 27.11
C ASP A 619 14.35 -21.04 26.69
N ILE A 620 13.04 -21.23 26.60
CA ILE A 620 12.10 -20.23 26.07
C ILE A 620 11.76 -19.19 27.14
N PHE A 621 11.79 -19.57 28.43
CA PHE A 621 11.29 -18.77 29.55
C PHE A 621 12.32 -18.49 30.66
N GLY A 622 13.53 -19.07 30.60
CA GLY A 622 14.52 -18.95 31.66
C GLY A 622 15.01 -17.53 31.90
N ASN A 623 15.10 -16.69 30.87
CA ASN A 623 15.45 -15.28 31.01
C ASN A 623 14.37 -14.46 31.74
N ILE A 624 13.09 -14.84 31.61
CA ILE A 624 11.97 -14.15 32.27
C ILE A 624 11.98 -14.47 33.77
N ARG A 625 12.25 -15.72 34.14
CA ARG A 625 12.44 -16.13 35.55
C ARG A 625 13.71 -15.56 36.19
N ALA A 626 14.79 -15.39 35.41
CA ALA A 626 16.04 -14.80 35.89
C ALA A 626 15.93 -13.29 36.16
N GLY A 627 15.16 -12.55 35.33
CA GLY A 627 14.88 -11.12 35.53
C GLY A 627 14.11 -10.83 36.82
N TRP A 628 13.13 -11.68 37.17
CA TRP A 628 12.40 -11.56 38.44
C TRP A 628 13.26 -11.86 39.68
N ARG A 629 14.30 -12.69 39.56
CA ARG A 629 15.23 -12.97 40.67
C ARG A 629 16.24 -11.85 40.93
N ARG A 630 16.54 -11.00 39.94
CA ARG A 630 17.57 -9.95 40.03
C ARG A 630 17.08 -8.66 40.73
N ASN A 631 15.80 -8.60 41.12
CA ASN A 631 15.18 -7.46 41.81
C ASN A 631 15.22 -7.54 43.35
N ARG A 632 16.08 -8.39 43.94
CA ARG A 632 16.49 -8.20 45.34
C ARG A 632 17.81 -7.42 45.35
N PRO A 633 17.84 -6.21 45.94
CA PRO A 633 19.10 -5.48 46.07
C PRO A 633 19.97 -6.21 47.11
N ASP A 634 21.08 -6.80 46.66
CA ASP A 634 22.13 -7.27 47.55
C ASP A 634 22.85 -6.06 48.16
N ALA A 635 22.81 -5.95 49.48
CA ALA A 635 23.35 -4.84 50.28
C ALA A 635 24.89 -4.83 50.39
N ALA A 636 25.62 -5.27 49.36
CA ALA A 636 27.07 -5.47 49.43
C ALA A 636 27.88 -4.78 48.32
N ASN A 637 27.29 -3.83 47.58
CA ASN A 637 28.04 -3.01 46.64
C ASN A 637 27.60 -1.55 46.71
N THR A 638 28.02 -0.87 47.78
CA THR A 638 28.06 0.59 47.82
C THR A 638 29.29 1.04 47.01
N PRO A 639 29.14 1.82 45.92
CA PRO A 639 30.28 2.42 45.26
C PRO A 639 31.00 3.36 46.24
N ALA A 640 32.33 3.30 46.28
CA ALA A 640 33.15 4.26 47.02
C ALA A 640 32.83 5.70 46.57
N PRO A 641 32.91 6.70 47.46
CA PRO A 641 32.60 8.09 47.10
C PRO A 641 33.59 8.59 46.04
N PRO A 642 33.13 9.31 45.00
CA PRO A 642 34.02 9.86 43.98
C PRO A 642 34.94 10.91 44.62
N GLN A 643 36.22 10.82 44.27
CA GLN A 643 37.24 11.79 44.65
C GLN A 643 36.84 13.17 44.14
N THR A 644 36.99 14.17 45.01
CA THR A 644 36.64 15.58 44.80
C THR A 644 37.47 16.17 43.66
N GLN A 645 36.99 16.07 42.43
CA GLN A 645 37.44 16.92 41.33
C GLN A 645 36.69 18.25 41.41
N VAL A 646 37.43 19.35 41.36
CA VAL A 646 36.87 20.72 41.29
C VAL A 646 35.93 20.78 40.09
N THR A 647 34.63 20.78 40.34
CA THR A 647 33.60 20.84 39.30
C THR A 647 33.43 22.30 38.90
N LEU A 648 33.75 22.66 37.66
CA LEU A 648 33.52 24.02 37.18
C LEU A 648 31.99 24.22 37.04
N PRO A 649 31.40 25.30 37.57
CA PRO A 649 29.94 25.43 37.66
C PRO A 649 29.25 25.64 36.31
N PHE A 650 29.98 26.02 35.25
CA PHE A 650 29.45 26.38 33.93
C PHE A 650 28.13 27.19 33.99
N PRO A 651 28.11 28.37 34.65
CA PRO A 651 26.93 29.22 34.72
C PRO A 651 26.46 29.69 33.34
N LEU A 652 25.21 30.14 33.27
CA LEU A 652 24.73 30.88 32.09
C LEU A 652 25.44 32.23 32.04
N ALA A 653 25.85 32.65 30.84
CA ALA A 653 26.41 33.97 30.62
C ALA A 653 25.39 35.04 31.09
N PRO A 654 25.79 36.00 31.93
CA PRO A 654 24.89 37.04 32.41
C PRO A 654 24.42 37.91 31.25
N ASP A 655 23.27 38.57 31.43
CA ASP A 655 22.85 39.60 30.48
C ASP A 655 23.89 40.72 30.43
N PRO A 656 24.25 41.21 29.22
CA PRO A 656 25.28 42.23 29.08
C PRO A 656 24.80 43.54 29.69
N ASP A 657 25.71 44.29 30.31
CA ASP A 657 25.44 45.67 30.69
C ASP A 657 25.12 46.54 29.44
N PRO A 658 24.50 47.72 29.62
CA PRO A 658 24.08 48.54 28.48
C PRO A 658 25.22 48.96 27.54
N GLU A 659 26.45 49.11 28.05
CA GLU A 659 27.62 49.52 27.27
C GLU A 659 28.15 48.35 26.43
N ALA A 660 28.26 47.17 27.03
CA ALA A 660 28.65 45.94 26.35
C ALA A 660 27.60 45.51 25.31
N ALA A 661 26.31 45.67 25.62
CA ALA A 661 25.21 45.42 24.71
C ALA A 661 25.23 46.37 23.49
N GLU A 662 25.49 47.67 23.72
CA GLU A 662 25.61 48.67 22.66
C GLU A 662 26.87 48.45 21.80
N THR A 663 27.99 48.05 22.41
CA THR A 663 29.23 47.67 21.69
C THR A 663 28.98 46.48 20.77
N GLY A 664 28.33 45.43 21.28
CA GLY A 664 27.89 44.28 20.49
C GLY A 664 26.94 44.69 19.36
N ARG A 665 25.94 45.52 19.66
CA ARG A 665 25.01 46.03 18.64
C ARG A 665 25.74 46.80 17.53
N ARG A 666 26.68 47.69 17.86
CA ARG A 666 27.44 48.49 16.88
C ARG A 666 28.29 47.62 15.96
N LEU A 667 28.95 46.58 16.48
CA LEU A 667 29.73 45.65 15.67
C LEU A 667 28.87 44.95 14.60
N PHE A 668 27.68 44.48 14.98
CA PHE A 668 26.79 43.74 14.07
C PHE A 668 25.84 44.62 13.25
N ALA A 669 25.68 45.91 13.61
CA ALA A 669 24.94 46.89 12.82
C ALA A 669 25.71 47.37 11.57
N GLY A 670 27.05 47.24 11.58
CA GLY A 670 27.91 47.57 10.44
C GLY A 670 27.70 46.66 9.21
N PRO A 671 28.40 46.94 8.09
CA PRO A 671 28.31 46.13 6.89
C PRO A 671 28.89 44.72 7.12
N VAL A 672 28.04 43.71 6.94
CA VAL A 672 28.40 42.29 6.89
C VAL A 672 28.39 41.79 5.45
N THR A 673 29.53 41.35 4.92
CA THR A 673 29.61 40.85 3.54
C THR A 673 30.06 39.39 3.54
N PHE A 674 29.42 38.56 2.72
CA PHE A 674 29.96 37.24 2.42
C PHE A 674 31.23 37.42 1.60
N LEU A 675 32.36 36.92 2.10
CA LEU A 675 33.66 37.09 1.48
C LEU A 675 33.93 35.97 0.47
N LYS A 676 33.94 34.71 0.94
CA LYS A 676 34.15 33.51 0.12
C LYS A 676 33.85 32.24 0.91
N GLY A 677 33.55 31.15 0.18
CA GLY A 677 33.59 29.79 0.68
C GLY A 677 34.96 29.17 0.40
N VAL A 678 35.57 28.54 1.40
CA VAL A 678 36.93 27.99 1.33
C VAL A 678 36.88 26.46 1.38
N THR A 679 37.48 25.82 0.38
CA THR A 679 37.53 24.35 0.23
C THR A 679 38.94 23.76 0.40
N ALA A 680 39.96 24.60 0.49
CA ALA A 680 41.37 24.23 0.69
C ALA A 680 42.11 25.31 1.50
N LEU A 681 43.21 24.96 2.17
CA LEU A 681 43.91 25.86 3.11
C LEU A 681 44.51 27.09 2.42
N GLU A 682 44.99 26.92 1.20
CA GLU A 682 45.63 27.96 0.38
C GLU A 682 44.65 29.08 0.02
N ALA A 683 43.35 28.76 0.03
CA ALA A 683 42.28 29.69 -0.27
C ALA A 683 41.74 30.42 0.97
N LEU A 684 42.34 30.28 2.16
CA LEU A 684 41.97 31.08 3.33
C LEU A 684 42.24 32.58 3.09
N PRO A 685 41.43 33.50 3.63
CA PRO A 685 41.73 34.93 3.58
C PRO A 685 43.01 35.27 4.38
N PRO A 686 43.60 36.46 4.22
CA PRO A 686 44.66 36.94 5.13
C PRO A 686 44.19 36.94 6.59
N PRO A 687 45.04 36.62 7.58
CA PRO A 687 44.70 36.68 9.01
C PRO A 687 44.81 38.12 9.55
N ASP A 688 44.13 39.07 8.91
CA ASP A 688 44.24 40.52 9.18
C ASP A 688 43.21 41.04 10.19
N ARG A 689 42.30 40.19 10.66
CA ARG A 689 41.19 40.52 11.57
C ARG A 689 40.94 39.40 12.57
N THR A 690 40.26 39.72 13.67
CA THR A 690 39.87 38.71 14.66
C THR A 690 38.86 37.73 14.08
N GLU A 691 39.15 36.43 14.16
CA GLU A 691 38.26 35.38 13.63
C GLU A 691 37.56 34.65 14.76
N ILE A 692 36.26 34.40 14.54
CA ILE A 692 35.49 33.45 15.32
C ILE A 692 34.81 32.46 14.39
N CYS A 693 34.65 31.22 14.85
CA CYS A 693 33.99 30.21 14.05
C CYS A 693 32.78 29.59 14.77
N PHE A 694 31.74 29.24 14.02
CA PHE A 694 30.59 28.51 14.52
C PHE A 694 30.70 27.04 14.12
N ALA A 695 30.84 26.16 15.10
CA ALA A 695 30.89 24.72 14.92
C ALA A 695 29.58 24.11 15.43
N GLY A 696 28.99 23.16 14.72
CA GLY A 696 27.81 22.47 15.23
C GLY A 696 27.28 21.44 14.25
N ARG A 697 26.47 20.50 14.74
CA ARG A 697 25.81 19.47 13.92
C ARG A 697 25.04 20.06 12.75
N SER A 698 24.85 19.25 11.70
CA SER A 698 23.85 19.58 10.67
C SER A 698 22.49 19.85 11.32
N ASN A 699 21.79 20.88 10.83
CA ASN A 699 20.49 21.33 11.35
C ASN A 699 20.46 21.79 12.82
N VAL A 700 21.59 22.07 13.47
CA VAL A 700 21.63 22.60 14.84
C VAL A 700 21.07 24.03 14.98
N GLY A 701 20.89 24.76 13.87
CA GLY A 701 20.43 26.15 13.87
C GLY A 701 21.53 27.19 13.63
N LYS A 702 22.71 26.77 13.16
CA LYS A 702 23.88 27.62 12.90
C LYS A 702 23.62 28.79 11.94
N SER A 703 23.14 28.51 10.73
CA SER A 703 22.85 29.57 9.74
C SER A 703 21.74 30.51 10.21
N SER A 704 20.74 29.99 10.94
CA SER A 704 19.69 30.80 11.59
C SER A 704 20.27 31.72 12.66
N LEU A 705 21.22 31.23 13.47
CA LEU A 705 21.89 32.03 14.49
C LEU A 705 22.76 33.13 13.88
N ILE A 706 23.51 32.84 12.81
CA ILE A 706 24.32 33.85 12.10
C ILE A 706 23.43 34.95 11.51
N ASN A 707 22.30 34.58 10.91
CA ASN A 707 21.30 35.52 10.41
C ASN A 707 20.71 36.39 11.54
N ALA A 708 20.38 35.78 12.68
CA ALA A 708 19.88 36.50 13.86
C ALA A 708 20.94 37.47 14.45
N LEU A 709 22.19 37.02 14.57
CA LEU A 709 23.30 37.84 15.04
C LEU A 709 23.55 39.04 14.13
N THR A 710 23.45 38.86 12.81
CA THR A 710 23.71 39.94 11.83
C THR A 710 22.47 40.78 11.50
N GLY A 711 21.29 40.39 11.99
CA GLY A 711 20.02 41.07 11.70
C GLY A 711 19.58 40.96 10.22
N ARG A 712 20.05 39.94 9.49
CA ARG A 712 19.87 39.79 8.04
C ARG A 712 19.19 38.48 7.71
N LYS A 713 18.24 38.52 6.76
CA LYS A 713 17.59 37.32 6.24
C LYS A 713 18.37 36.81 5.03
N GLY A 714 18.77 35.54 5.04
CA GLY A 714 19.36 34.88 3.87
C GLY A 714 20.85 35.11 3.63
N LEU A 715 21.57 35.80 4.53
CA LEU A 715 23.03 35.95 4.46
C LEU A 715 23.73 34.59 4.52
N ALA A 716 23.36 33.77 5.51
CA ALA A 716 23.68 32.36 5.56
C ALA A 716 22.46 31.55 5.09
N ARG A 717 22.60 30.74 4.03
CA ARG A 717 21.49 29.93 3.48
C ARG A 717 21.10 28.81 4.44
N ALA A 718 19.93 28.93 5.08
CA ALA A 718 19.34 27.86 5.88
C ALA A 718 18.60 26.87 4.96
N SER A 719 19.29 25.81 4.51
CA SER A 719 18.67 24.70 3.76
C SER A 719 18.12 23.66 4.74
N GLY A 720 16.88 23.20 4.55
CA GLY A 720 16.31 22.08 5.32
C GLY A 720 16.94 20.72 4.98
N THR A 721 17.60 20.62 3.83
CA THR A 721 18.32 19.43 3.38
C THR A 721 19.73 19.39 4.00
N PRO A 722 20.08 18.37 4.81
CA PRO A 722 21.42 18.18 5.36
C PRO A 722 22.47 18.07 4.23
N GLY A 723 23.66 18.64 4.39
CA GLY A 723 24.82 18.31 3.52
C GLY A 723 25.21 19.33 2.46
N ARG A 724 24.55 20.49 2.39
CA ARG A 724 24.82 21.49 1.35
C ARG A 724 26.06 22.36 1.56
N THR A 725 26.50 22.60 2.80
CA THR A 725 27.69 23.42 3.08
C THR A 725 28.92 22.51 3.19
N GLN A 726 29.69 22.39 2.11
CA GLN A 726 30.96 21.64 2.08
C GLN A 726 32.20 22.56 2.17
N GLU A 727 31.97 23.84 2.44
CA GLU A 727 32.98 24.91 2.42
C GLU A 727 32.99 25.65 3.77
N ILE A 728 34.15 26.17 4.17
CA ILE A 728 34.29 27.09 5.30
C ILE A 728 33.88 28.48 4.80
N ASN A 729 32.74 28.99 5.23
CA ASN A 729 32.20 30.25 4.74
C ASN A 729 32.66 31.42 5.60
N TYR A 730 33.27 32.42 4.97
CA TYR A 730 33.72 33.64 5.64
C TYR A 730 32.74 34.79 5.43
N PHE A 731 32.39 35.47 6.52
CA PHE A 731 31.65 36.73 6.51
C PHE A 731 32.50 37.82 7.18
N ALA A 732 32.73 38.93 6.49
CA ALA A 732 33.47 40.08 7.01
C ALA A 732 32.53 41.03 7.76
N LEU A 733 32.87 41.39 9.00
CA LEU A 733 32.18 42.38 9.83
C LEU A 733 33.01 43.67 9.86
N GLY A 734 32.78 44.52 8.86
CA GLY A 734 33.62 45.70 8.61
C GLY A 734 35.10 45.33 8.60
N ASP A 735 35.95 46.17 9.19
CA ASP A 735 37.41 45.96 9.30
C ASP A 735 37.89 45.21 10.53
N ARG A 736 36.98 44.72 11.39
CA ARG A 736 37.34 44.24 12.73
C ARG A 736 37.31 42.73 12.90
N HIS A 737 36.32 42.05 12.30
CA HIS A 737 36.10 40.62 12.56
C HIS A 737 35.80 39.80 11.30
N TYR A 738 36.15 38.52 11.32
CA TYR A 738 35.55 37.49 10.46
C TYR A 738 34.63 36.59 11.29
N LEU A 739 33.38 36.44 10.84
CA LEU A 739 32.53 35.33 11.26
C LEU A 739 32.71 34.18 10.29
N VAL A 740 33.05 33.01 10.83
CA VAL A 740 33.32 31.82 10.04
C VAL A 740 32.25 30.77 10.31
N ASP A 741 31.46 30.42 9.30
CA ASP A 741 30.48 29.33 9.37
C ASP A 741 31.17 28.04 8.95
N LEU A 742 31.46 27.18 9.93
CA LEU A 742 32.03 25.87 9.62
C LEU A 742 30.94 24.97 9.05
N PRO A 743 31.26 24.10 8.08
CA PRO A 743 30.35 23.04 7.64
C PRO A 743 29.81 22.21 8.82
N GLY A 744 28.54 21.83 8.76
CA GLY A 744 27.91 21.02 9.81
C GLY A 744 28.55 19.65 9.91
N TYR A 745 28.77 19.14 11.13
CA TYR A 745 29.32 17.80 11.31
C TYR A 745 28.23 16.75 11.59
N GLY A 746 28.57 15.46 11.46
CA GLY A 746 27.65 14.34 11.69
C GLY A 746 26.95 13.77 10.46
N PHE A 747 27.55 13.89 9.26
CA PHE A 747 27.05 13.27 8.04
C PHE A 747 27.22 11.75 8.06
N ALA A 748 26.12 11.01 7.83
CA ALA A 748 26.13 9.56 7.67
C ALA A 748 26.19 9.11 6.18
N GLU A 749 25.99 10.02 5.22
CA GLU A 749 25.69 9.68 3.81
C GLU A 749 26.77 10.13 2.80
N ALA A 750 27.86 10.78 3.22
CA ALA A 750 28.91 11.24 2.30
C ALA A 750 30.01 10.16 2.07
N PRO A 751 30.60 10.06 0.85
CA PRO A 751 31.71 9.15 0.60
C PRO A 751 32.89 9.39 1.54
N LYS A 752 33.54 8.31 2.02
CA LYS A 752 34.63 8.38 3.01
C LYS A 752 35.74 9.36 2.63
N ALA A 753 36.14 9.38 1.35
CA ALA A 753 37.18 10.29 0.85
C ALA A 753 36.80 11.78 0.98
N VAL A 754 35.51 12.12 0.84
CA VAL A 754 35.01 13.49 1.00
C VAL A 754 35.01 13.88 2.47
N VAL A 755 34.57 12.98 3.35
CA VAL A 755 34.59 13.18 4.81
C VAL A 755 36.03 13.34 5.32
N GLU A 756 36.98 12.54 4.83
CA GLU A 756 38.39 12.65 5.20
C GLU A 756 39.03 13.96 4.73
N ARG A 757 38.76 14.39 3.49
CA ARG A 757 39.23 15.68 2.96
C ARG A 757 38.70 16.84 3.79
N TRP A 758 37.42 16.80 4.11
CA TRP A 758 36.76 17.79 4.95
C TRP A 758 37.31 17.82 6.39
N GLN A 759 37.45 16.66 7.03
CA GLN A 759 38.04 16.57 8.37
C GLN A 759 39.50 17.04 8.40
N ARG A 760 40.28 16.79 7.34
CA ARG A 760 41.66 17.29 7.21
C ARG A 760 41.70 18.81 7.13
N LEU A 761 40.84 19.41 6.31
CA LEU A 761 40.72 20.86 6.20
C LEU A 761 40.31 21.49 7.54
N LEU A 762 39.32 20.91 8.22
CA LEU A 762 38.84 21.42 9.51
C LEU A 762 39.89 21.31 10.62
N ARG A 763 40.62 20.18 10.69
CA ARG A 763 41.76 20.02 11.62
C ARG A 763 42.85 21.05 11.36
N ALA A 764 43.21 21.27 10.10
CA ALA A 764 44.24 22.23 9.74
C ALA A 764 43.80 23.69 9.96
N TYR A 765 42.53 24.03 9.72
CA TYR A 765 41.97 25.34 10.05
C TYR A 765 42.02 25.63 11.56
N LEU A 766 41.49 24.70 12.38
CA LEU A 766 41.45 24.89 13.84
C LEU A 766 42.84 24.90 14.48
N ALA A 767 43.79 24.11 13.99
CA ALA A 767 45.14 24.06 14.53
C ALA A 767 46.07 25.16 14.00
N GLY A 768 45.81 25.70 12.80
CA GLY A 768 46.78 26.50 12.05
C GLY A 768 46.43 27.98 11.87
N ARG A 769 45.26 28.45 12.34
CA ARG A 769 44.80 29.82 12.11
C ARG A 769 45.15 30.76 13.28
N PRO A 770 46.18 31.62 13.17
CA PRO A 770 46.61 32.47 14.30
C PRO A 770 45.59 33.56 14.68
N SER A 771 44.71 33.94 13.75
CA SER A 771 43.67 34.94 13.98
C SER A 771 42.40 34.38 14.63
N LEU A 772 42.26 33.05 14.76
CA LEU A 772 41.11 32.41 15.40
C LEU A 772 41.16 32.55 16.92
N ARG A 773 40.27 33.39 17.47
CA ARG A 773 40.22 33.70 18.92
C ARG A 773 39.25 32.83 19.70
N ARG A 774 38.14 32.40 19.09
CA ARG A 774 37.15 31.55 19.78
C ARG A 774 36.31 30.72 18.80
N ALA A 775 36.07 29.47 19.17
CA ALA A 775 35.07 28.63 18.53
C ALA A 775 33.76 28.65 19.33
N PHE A 776 32.63 28.87 18.69
CA PHE A 776 31.30 28.75 19.29
C PHE A 776 30.70 27.42 18.90
N VAL A 777 30.60 26.50 19.86
CA VAL A 777 30.06 25.15 19.65
C VAL A 777 28.56 25.16 19.92
N LEU A 778 27.76 24.95 18.88
CA LEU A 778 26.32 25.00 18.93
C LEU A 778 25.74 23.63 19.30
N ILE A 779 24.81 23.63 20.26
CA ILE A 779 24.08 22.44 20.71
C ILE A 779 22.57 22.71 20.61
N ASP A 780 21.84 21.87 19.87
CA ASP A 780 20.37 22.00 19.74
C ASP A 780 19.70 21.62 21.06
N ALA A 781 19.04 22.57 21.70
CA ALA A 781 18.44 22.39 23.02
C ALA A 781 17.42 21.23 23.06
N ARG A 782 16.78 20.89 21.93
CA ARG A 782 15.83 19.75 21.86
C ARG A 782 16.49 18.39 22.05
N HIS A 783 17.78 18.29 21.78
CA HIS A 783 18.50 17.03 21.73
C HIS A 783 19.69 16.95 22.68
N GLY A 784 20.16 18.09 23.20
CA GLY A 784 21.36 18.16 24.03
C GLY A 784 22.61 17.65 23.33
N ILE A 785 23.65 17.36 24.10
CA ILE A 785 24.93 16.88 23.56
C ILE A 785 24.80 15.43 23.07
N LYS A 786 25.39 15.13 21.91
CA LYS A 786 25.41 13.81 21.27
C LYS A 786 26.86 13.30 21.14
N PRO A 787 27.08 11.99 20.95
CA PRO A 787 28.43 11.43 20.80
C PRO A 787 29.28 12.08 19.71
N VAL A 788 28.68 12.51 18.59
CA VAL A 788 29.41 13.20 17.51
C VAL A 788 29.96 14.56 17.93
N ASP A 789 29.34 15.21 18.92
CA ASP A 789 29.84 16.47 19.46
C ASP A 789 31.16 16.23 20.23
N ALA A 790 31.37 15.05 20.81
CA ALA A 790 32.61 14.72 21.54
C ALA A 790 33.86 14.75 20.64
N GLU A 791 33.73 14.39 19.35
CA GLU A 791 34.86 14.42 18.40
C GLU A 791 35.35 15.84 18.13
N ILE A 792 34.43 16.80 17.97
CA ILE A 792 34.79 18.20 17.74
C ILE A 792 35.33 18.85 19.03
N LEU A 793 34.77 18.52 20.19
CA LEU A 793 35.23 19.02 21.49
C LEU A 793 36.66 18.52 21.80
N ALA A 794 36.92 17.23 21.60
CA ALA A 794 38.26 16.67 21.74
C ALA A 794 39.25 17.18 20.68
N LEU A 795 38.78 17.60 19.51
CA LEU A 795 39.62 18.27 18.53
C LEU A 795 40.00 19.68 18.99
N LEU A 796 39.05 20.45 19.52
CA LEU A 796 39.29 21.79 20.05
C LEU A 796 40.28 21.77 21.23
N ASP A 797 40.16 20.78 22.13
CA ASP A 797 41.12 20.56 23.21
C ASP A 797 42.54 20.31 22.66
N ARG A 798 42.68 19.37 21.71
CA ARG A 798 43.98 19.03 21.10
C ARG A 798 44.58 20.17 20.29
N SER A 799 43.75 21.01 19.69
CA SER A 799 44.17 22.20 18.95
C SER A 799 44.39 23.42 19.86
N ALA A 800 44.16 23.31 21.18
CA ALA A 800 44.24 24.41 22.14
C ALA A 800 43.39 25.63 21.75
N VAL A 801 42.26 25.40 21.06
CA VAL A 801 41.33 26.46 20.66
C VAL A 801 40.26 26.60 21.73
N ALA A 802 40.24 27.73 22.42
CA ALA A 802 39.20 28.05 23.40
C ALA A 802 37.82 28.04 22.71
N PHE A 803 36.86 27.34 23.31
CA PHE A 803 35.51 27.24 22.76
C PHE A 803 34.42 27.52 23.78
N GLN A 804 33.35 28.18 23.33
CA GLN A 804 32.20 28.50 24.15
C GLN A 804 30.96 27.79 23.61
N THR A 805 30.22 27.15 24.51
CA THR A 805 29.04 26.37 24.12
C THR A 805 27.80 27.25 24.09
N VAL A 806 27.06 27.18 22.99
CA VAL A 806 25.83 27.94 22.76
C VAL A 806 24.67 26.96 22.53
N LEU A 807 23.69 26.95 23.43
CA LEU A 807 22.45 26.22 23.24
C LEU A 807 21.56 27.00 22.27
N THR A 808 21.12 26.37 21.20
CA THR A 808 20.25 26.96 20.17
C THR A 808 18.84 26.38 20.25
N LYS A 809 17.86 27.09 19.69
CA LYS A 809 16.44 26.68 19.65
C LYS A 809 15.83 26.45 21.04
N ALA A 810 16.25 27.25 22.01
CA ALA A 810 15.74 27.17 23.38
C ALA A 810 14.21 27.36 23.46
N ASP A 811 13.63 28.06 22.49
CA ASP A 811 12.17 28.28 22.36
C ASP A 811 11.36 27.00 22.08
N LYS A 812 12.01 25.91 21.64
CA LYS A 812 11.33 24.66 21.28
C LYS A 812 11.18 23.67 22.43
N ILE A 813 11.65 24.00 23.64
CA ILE A 813 11.56 23.14 24.82
C ILE A 813 11.08 23.91 26.06
N GLY A 814 10.40 23.21 26.97
CA GLY A 814 9.98 23.80 28.25
C GLY A 814 11.12 23.95 29.27
N PRO A 815 10.94 24.75 30.35
CA PRO A 815 11.99 25.06 31.34
C PRO A 815 12.63 23.83 32.00
N ALA A 816 11.83 22.82 32.35
CA ALA A 816 12.34 21.59 32.99
C ALA A 816 13.19 20.73 32.03
N ALA A 817 12.83 20.68 30.76
CA ALA A 817 13.63 20.00 29.73
C ALA A 817 14.93 20.77 29.46
N ARG A 818 14.86 22.11 29.46
CA ARG A 818 16.02 22.98 29.31
C ARG A 818 17.05 22.75 30.41
N GLU A 819 16.63 22.64 31.67
CA GLU A 819 17.59 22.37 32.75
C GLU A 819 18.23 20.99 32.67
N ARG A 820 17.47 19.96 32.28
CA ARG A 820 18.06 18.63 32.07
C ARG A 820 19.14 18.65 30.99
N VAL A 821 18.91 19.41 29.91
CA VAL A 821 19.90 19.54 28.83
C VAL A 821 21.09 20.39 29.25
N LEU A 822 20.88 21.47 30.01
CA LEU A 822 21.98 22.25 30.57
C LEU A 822 22.85 21.38 31.47
N GLU A 823 22.26 20.58 32.35
CA GLU A 823 23.02 19.68 33.21
C GLU A 823 23.82 18.63 32.42
N GLN A 824 23.21 18.05 31.38
CA GLN A 824 23.88 17.14 30.46
C GLN A 824 25.09 17.80 29.77
N VAL A 825 24.94 19.07 29.35
CA VAL A 825 26.03 19.83 28.71
C VAL A 825 27.11 20.17 29.74
N ARG A 826 26.76 20.63 30.95
CA ARG A 826 27.71 20.92 32.03
C ARG A 826 28.56 19.70 32.38
N GLU A 827 27.94 18.54 32.51
CA GLU A 827 28.65 17.29 32.82
C GLU A 827 29.65 16.93 31.72
N ALA A 828 29.28 17.12 30.45
CA ALA A 828 30.17 16.85 29.34
C ALA A 828 31.36 17.82 29.31
N LEU A 829 31.13 19.11 29.55
CA LEU A 829 32.17 20.14 29.52
C LEU A 829 33.20 20.00 30.64
N GLN A 830 32.89 19.33 31.76
CA GLN A 830 33.88 19.03 32.81
C GLN A 830 35.14 18.32 32.27
N ARG A 831 34.99 17.58 31.17
CA ARG A 831 36.08 16.78 30.57
C ARG A 831 36.91 17.56 29.55
N HIS A 832 36.58 18.83 29.30
CA HIS A 832 37.13 19.63 28.20
C HIS A 832 37.78 20.92 28.73
N PRO A 833 39.10 20.94 28.95
CA PRO A 833 39.80 22.10 29.52
C PRO A 833 39.78 23.34 28.60
N ALA A 834 39.56 23.18 27.29
CA ALA A 834 39.42 24.32 26.38
C ALA A 834 38.02 24.98 26.42
N ALA A 835 37.07 24.44 27.20
CA ALA A 835 35.73 24.99 27.34
C ALA A 835 35.75 26.29 28.18
N CYS A 836 35.20 27.37 27.63
CA CYS A 836 34.94 28.58 28.39
C CYS A 836 33.90 28.29 29.50
N PRO A 837 34.05 28.90 30.68
CA PRO A 837 33.23 28.60 31.86
C PRO A 837 31.79 29.11 31.76
N GLU A 838 31.37 29.77 30.69
CA GLU A 838 30.01 30.30 30.56
C GLU A 838 29.26 29.69 29.37
N LEU A 839 28.01 29.31 29.61
CA LEU A 839 27.08 28.80 28.60
C LEU A 839 26.17 29.91 28.09
N VAL A 840 25.95 29.99 26.78
CA VAL A 840 24.99 30.94 26.21
C VAL A 840 23.75 30.18 25.74
N VAL A 841 22.56 30.63 26.13
CA VAL A 841 21.29 30.05 25.66
C VAL A 841 20.65 31.03 24.68
N THR A 842 20.27 30.55 23.49
CA THR A 842 19.78 31.40 22.41
C THR A 842 18.52 30.85 21.74
N SER A 843 17.67 31.79 21.29
CA SER A 843 16.61 31.53 20.31
C SER A 843 16.75 32.50 19.16
N SER A 844 17.05 32.00 17.96
CA SER A 844 17.10 32.82 16.75
C SER A 844 15.72 33.35 16.34
N GLU A 845 14.65 32.69 16.79
CA GLU A 845 13.26 33.06 16.47
C GLU A 845 12.72 34.11 17.44
N ARG A 846 12.96 33.93 18.75
CA ARG A 846 12.49 34.86 19.80
C ARG A 846 13.49 35.97 20.15
N GLY A 847 14.72 35.89 19.65
CA GLY A 847 15.79 36.84 19.95
C GLY A 847 16.45 36.66 21.32
N GLU A 848 16.04 35.66 22.11
CA GLU A 848 16.63 35.34 23.42
C GLU A 848 18.13 35.09 23.30
N GLY A 849 18.93 35.69 24.19
CA GLY A 849 20.40 35.53 24.27
C GLY A 849 21.22 36.10 23.11
N ILE A 850 20.59 36.70 22.09
CA ILE A 850 21.30 37.27 20.93
C ILE A 850 22.15 38.49 21.33
N ALA A 851 21.63 39.36 22.22
CA ALA A 851 22.38 40.51 22.71
C ALA A 851 23.62 40.08 23.51
N THR A 852 23.46 39.08 24.39
CA THR A 852 24.55 38.47 25.17
C THR A 852 25.63 37.90 24.25
N LEU A 853 25.25 37.13 23.23
CA LEU A 853 26.22 36.56 22.28
C LEU A 853 26.93 37.64 21.46
N ARG A 854 26.23 38.69 21.02
CA ARG A 854 26.87 39.83 20.31
C ARG A 854 27.88 40.55 21.20
N ALA A 855 27.53 40.79 22.45
CA ALA A 855 28.41 41.44 23.42
C ALA A 855 29.66 40.58 23.64
N ILE A 856 29.52 39.28 23.89
CA ILE A 856 30.65 38.35 24.04
C ILE A 856 31.57 38.40 22.81
N ILE A 857 31.02 38.35 21.60
CA ILE A 857 31.81 38.36 20.37
C ILE A 857 32.57 39.68 20.19
N ALA A 858 31.95 40.81 20.53
CA ALA A 858 32.55 42.13 20.34
C ALA A 858 33.72 42.45 21.28
N HIS A 859 33.88 41.69 22.38
CA HIS A 859 34.98 41.83 23.34
C HIS A 859 36.08 40.78 23.15
N LEU A 860 36.08 40.07 22.01
CA LEU A 860 37.18 39.18 21.63
C LEU A 860 38.22 40.00 20.86
N ASP A 861 39.36 40.27 21.48
CA ASP A 861 40.53 40.88 20.85
C ASP A 861 41.52 39.84 20.32
#